data_AF-A0A6M8N6J2-F1
#
_entry.id   AF-A0A6M8N6J2-F1
#
_cell.length_a   1.000
_cell.length_b   1.000
_cell.length_c   1.000
_cell.angle_alpha   90.00
_cell.angle_beta   90.00
_cell.angle_gamma   90.00
#
_symmetry.space_group_name_H-M   'P 1'
#
loop_
_entity.id
_entity.type
_entity.pdbx_description
1 polymer ?
#
loop_
_entity_poly.entity_id
_entity_poly.type
_entity_poly.pdbx_seq_one_letter_code
_entity_poly.pdbx_strand_id
1 'polypeptide(L)'
;MVIGIFLRNIKSYERTCFVPIVKNNKPYSFFIGENGVGKSSILEALDIYFNKRRDWNINKNNKNKDEVFIAPVHLLKKDNLKLKEKELNYLESINYTLLNWDIDNTNHMKSNEWTKSFYHFIKELNDLDNYYLFISPLHYEKKTAKLLFSFDKLIKDSIEDYNEDILKNLIDSIRNHYSYIYIPVETPVDEILRMETPEMQLLVKEDILKYTESVLNEKNIIDGKKNINIVDKINNKLEEFMVDINYTIKKIDDTYSYSAEGKSKKSLTAADIREQIFRAFFSIRSLNKNKKNIVQLSSGEKRKALIDIATAFLKQEKIREKNVILAIDEPETSMHMKKIFNQFKQLESLTINHDVQFLGTTHWYGFLPITDYGNLNHIYKEENLFEIRNFDFFNLFERNDNFPDDIEMKSFFELITSILTSIKSSEYNKWIICEGSDDKKYLEYYLKYNSKNQKLIVLPVSGCGNVRKIYNLLYASLSEKDKIKVKGKILCLVDTDLNITGLDNNISSDKDKIIFLRRLQLESNSTTLEKIGNSPNYYQTEVEDCLESKKFFNSIKEIFKNDLYEEVLDSYILNQDCNISRIKEHRGKKLLKFDDVKGKSKHVNMFENFILQLEEKNIKQKICREYTLTYNSTYIPNWIQEIINLLELEEIEIPNNDTNIANFNIELDDISLEEIDIPALDNLSLEINLPDLNNIALEEIDIPDLGNLHLEMNIPDLDNLSLEIDLPELDNLHLEKIDIDEELEELFFEKSEEYSKIIKILDMDKINVFDLDFVMKYIRENKFNIQLKKYLSKNLINLSKNNRIINVIVETKIQLNFTIIDLIKNMDYLTENPTIFYRMLIIVFNNKINIKDTDLNYIIRILNSKELQKNSANVNEFYFLIYAALKINNSEEIEKIFTNQLLINLINSIFTIIYFGYYNKYILIGYQLKNLVALSNSILNTKSFQPYINIYIHALKQYKVFDRLLELDKNKTFINKLSNYYHLEVKQDHTYNYLFNKIFNDFKIN
;
A
#
# COMPACT_ATOMS: atom_id res chain seq x y z
N MET A 1 17.21 -18.87 5.36
CA MET A 1 17.18 -17.40 5.56
C MET A 1 17.25 -17.06 7.05
N VAL A 2 17.65 -15.84 7.42
CA VAL A 2 17.53 -15.29 8.78
C VAL A 2 16.20 -14.54 8.89
N ILE A 3 15.31 -14.97 9.78
CA ILE A 3 13.95 -14.41 9.89
C ILE A 3 13.79 -13.42 11.05
N GLY A 4 14.72 -13.44 12.01
CA GLY A 4 14.72 -12.57 13.18
C GLY A 4 16.10 -12.53 13.83
N ILE A 5 16.29 -11.68 14.84
CA ILE A 5 17.54 -11.61 15.62
C ILE A 5 17.28 -11.11 17.03
N PHE A 6 17.90 -11.77 18.03
CA PHE A 6 18.00 -11.22 19.38
C PHE A 6 19.30 -10.44 19.55
N LEU A 7 19.20 -9.26 20.16
CA LEU A 7 20.33 -8.40 20.49
C LEU A 7 20.28 -8.05 21.98
N ARG A 8 21.45 -8.01 22.63
CA ARG A 8 21.60 -7.49 23.99
C ARG A 8 22.93 -6.76 24.15
N ASN A 9 22.87 -5.53 24.65
CA ASN A 9 24.02 -4.64 24.89
C ASN A 9 24.83 -4.28 23.63
N ILE A 10 24.21 -4.18 22.45
CA ILE A 10 24.87 -3.86 21.16
C ILE A 10 24.45 -2.47 20.66
N LYS A 11 25.40 -1.54 20.54
CA LYS A 11 25.23 -0.16 20.06
C LYS A 11 23.99 0.52 20.66
N SER A 12 22.89 0.66 19.93
CA SER A 12 21.64 1.23 20.44
C SER A 12 20.86 0.30 21.40
N TYR A 13 20.96 -1.02 21.25
CA TYR A 13 20.16 -2.02 21.97
C TYR A 13 20.73 -2.34 23.36
N GLU A 14 20.31 -1.58 24.38
CA GLU A 14 20.77 -1.76 25.77
C GLU A 14 20.24 -3.05 26.41
N ARG A 15 18.94 -3.34 26.26
CA ARG A 15 18.30 -4.53 26.85
C ARG A 15 18.21 -5.66 25.84
N THR A 16 17.76 -6.84 26.28
CA THR A 16 17.38 -7.91 25.34
C THR A 16 16.20 -7.42 24.50
N CYS A 17 16.38 -7.38 23.20
CA CYS A 17 15.36 -7.06 22.20
C CYS A 17 15.26 -8.21 21.20
N PHE A 18 14.06 -8.53 20.75
CA PHE A 18 13.83 -9.39 19.58
C PHE A 18 13.44 -8.49 18.41
N VAL A 19 14.20 -8.58 17.33
CA VAL A 19 13.95 -7.87 16.08
C VAL A 19 13.43 -8.88 15.06
N PRO A 20 12.14 -8.87 14.70
CA PRO A 20 11.67 -9.58 13.51
C PRO A 20 12.33 -8.96 12.26
N ILE A 21 12.58 -9.77 11.24
CA ILE A 21 13.20 -9.34 9.97
C ILE A 21 12.31 -9.72 8.78
N VAL A 22 11.83 -10.96 8.74
CA VAL A 22 11.06 -11.53 7.62
C VAL A 22 9.69 -12.01 8.13
N LYS A 23 8.62 -11.55 7.48
CA LYS A 23 7.28 -12.15 7.53
C LYS A 23 7.01 -12.91 6.23
N ASN A 24 6.07 -13.86 6.28
CA ASN A 24 5.54 -14.58 5.12
C ASN A 24 6.61 -15.19 4.20
N ASN A 25 7.76 -15.58 4.75
CA ASN A 25 8.90 -16.20 4.04
C ASN A 25 9.43 -15.39 2.82
N LYS A 26 9.21 -14.07 2.75
CA LYS A 26 9.73 -13.19 1.69
C LYS A 26 11.10 -12.61 2.09
N PRO A 27 12.24 -13.07 1.53
CA PRO A 27 13.59 -12.72 2.01
C PRO A 27 14.09 -11.35 1.50
N TYR A 28 13.20 -10.36 1.36
CA TYR A 28 13.51 -8.98 1.02
C TYR A 28 13.01 -8.09 2.15
N SER A 29 13.90 -7.48 2.93
CA SER A 29 13.52 -6.72 4.13
C SER A 29 14.24 -5.38 4.22
N PHE A 30 13.51 -4.33 4.59
CA PHE A 30 14.07 -3.03 4.96
C PHE A 30 13.85 -2.68 6.42
N PHE A 31 14.76 -1.91 6.99
CA PHE A 31 14.62 -1.22 8.26
C PHE A 31 14.49 0.30 8.03
N ILE A 32 13.47 0.92 8.62
CA ILE A 32 13.21 2.36 8.57
C ILE A 32 12.99 2.93 9.98
N GLY A 33 12.98 4.26 10.10
CA GLY A 33 12.87 4.98 11.37
C GLY A 33 13.92 6.09 11.50
N GLU A 34 13.95 6.80 12.63
CA GLU A 34 14.80 7.97 12.83
C GLU A 34 16.33 7.70 12.82
N ASN A 35 17.11 8.77 12.71
CA ASN A 35 18.57 8.72 12.85
C ASN A 35 18.96 8.27 14.26
N GLY A 36 19.95 7.37 14.37
CA GLY A 36 20.40 6.85 15.67
C GLY A 36 19.45 5.84 16.34
N VAL A 37 18.29 5.51 15.75
CA VAL A 37 17.38 4.48 16.26
C VAL A 37 17.96 3.06 16.15
N GLY A 38 19.07 2.88 15.43
CA GLY A 38 19.86 1.65 15.46
C GLY A 38 19.67 0.70 14.27
N LYS A 39 19.04 1.13 13.17
CA LYS A 39 18.87 0.36 11.92
C LYS A 39 20.15 -0.37 11.49
N SER A 40 21.22 0.38 11.24
CA SER A 40 22.53 -0.15 10.82
C SER A 40 23.19 -1.04 11.88
N SER A 41 22.88 -0.84 13.17
CA SER A 41 23.38 -1.71 14.25
C SER A 41 22.95 -3.17 14.07
N ILE A 42 21.79 -3.42 13.43
CA ILE A 42 21.32 -4.78 13.13
C ILE A 42 22.21 -5.42 12.07
N LEU A 43 22.53 -4.69 11.00
CA LEU A 43 23.41 -5.18 9.94
C LEU A 43 24.86 -5.35 10.42
N GLU A 44 25.35 -4.43 11.26
CA GLU A 44 26.64 -4.55 11.97
C GLU A 44 26.68 -5.78 12.89
N ALA A 45 25.61 -6.05 13.65
CA ALA A 45 25.53 -7.21 14.53
C ALA A 45 25.55 -8.53 13.76
N LEU A 46 24.84 -8.60 12.64
CA LEU A 46 24.90 -9.75 11.73
C LEU A 46 26.30 -9.92 11.12
N ASP A 47 27.02 -8.84 10.80
CA ASP A 47 28.41 -8.91 10.31
C ASP A 47 29.38 -9.45 11.37
N ILE A 48 29.25 -8.98 12.62
CA ILE A 48 29.99 -9.51 13.77
C ILE A 48 29.69 -11.02 13.95
N TYR A 49 28.43 -11.42 13.81
CA TYR A 49 28.02 -12.82 13.95
C TYR A 49 28.59 -13.72 12.84
N PHE A 50 28.37 -13.37 11.57
CA PHE A 50 28.74 -14.21 10.42
C PHE A 50 30.24 -14.15 10.11
N ASN A 51 30.78 -12.94 9.92
CA ASN A 51 32.12 -12.74 9.40
C ASN A 51 33.19 -12.63 10.49
N LYS A 52 32.83 -12.20 11.71
CA LYS A 52 33.75 -12.02 12.85
C LYS A 52 34.95 -11.09 12.54
N ARG A 53 34.81 -10.20 11.55
CA ARG A 53 35.85 -9.26 11.09
C ARG A 53 35.86 -7.93 11.86
N ARG A 54 34.73 -7.55 12.46
CA ARG A 54 34.56 -6.30 13.22
C ARG A 54 34.69 -6.51 14.73
N ASP A 55 35.18 -5.48 15.41
CA ASP A 55 35.11 -5.37 16.86
C ASP A 55 33.65 -5.25 17.33
N TRP A 56 33.38 -5.74 18.54
CA TRP A 56 32.05 -5.66 19.14
C TRP A 56 31.74 -4.23 19.58
N ASN A 57 30.76 -3.61 18.93
CA ASN A 57 30.26 -2.29 19.29
C ASN A 57 29.32 -2.37 20.52
N ILE A 58 29.91 -2.64 21.69
CA ILE A 58 29.17 -2.80 22.96
C ILE A 58 28.58 -1.44 23.38
N ASN A 59 27.33 -1.43 23.84
CA ASN A 59 26.69 -0.21 24.34
C ASN A 59 27.49 0.40 25.53
N LYS A 60 27.72 1.72 25.48
CA LYS A 60 28.58 2.47 26.42
C LYS A 60 28.09 2.48 27.87
N ASN A 61 26.79 2.26 28.11
CA ASN A 61 26.19 2.28 29.45
C ASN A 61 26.36 0.94 30.19
N ASN A 62 26.76 -0.13 29.50
CA ASN A 62 26.88 -1.46 30.09
C ASN A 62 28.22 -1.68 30.81
N LYS A 63 28.16 -2.19 32.05
CA LYS A 63 29.32 -2.60 32.85
C LYS A 63 29.56 -4.12 32.85
N ASN A 64 28.58 -4.94 32.45
CA ASN A 64 28.66 -6.39 32.52
C ASN A 64 28.80 -7.03 31.13
N LYS A 65 30.03 -7.44 30.78
CA LYS A 65 30.37 -8.00 29.46
C LYS A 65 29.87 -9.44 29.27
N ASP A 66 29.61 -10.18 30.35
CA ASP A 66 29.10 -11.56 30.30
C ASP A 66 27.67 -11.67 29.76
N GLU A 67 26.95 -10.55 29.61
CA GLU A 67 25.57 -10.55 29.08
C GLU A 67 25.45 -10.02 27.64
N VAL A 68 26.56 -9.78 26.96
CA VAL A 68 26.56 -9.24 25.59
C VAL A 68 26.44 -10.39 24.59
N PHE A 69 25.35 -10.42 23.82
CA PHE A 69 25.13 -11.47 22.82
C PHE A 69 24.37 -10.99 21.58
N ILE A 70 24.55 -11.74 20.51
CA ILE A 70 23.88 -11.62 19.22
C ILE A 70 23.37 -13.02 18.86
N ALA A 71 22.07 -13.20 18.63
CA ALA A 71 21.51 -14.52 18.29
C ALA A 71 20.50 -14.43 17.14
N PRO A 72 20.93 -14.64 15.88
CA PRO A 72 20.02 -14.72 14.75
C PRO A 72 19.08 -15.93 14.87
N VAL A 73 17.88 -15.77 14.32
CA VAL A 73 16.86 -16.80 14.18
C VAL A 73 16.81 -17.21 12.73
N HIS A 74 17.06 -18.49 12.45
CA HIS A 74 17.15 -19.05 11.12
C HIS A 74 15.91 -19.88 10.79
N LEU A 75 15.44 -19.74 9.55
CA LEU A 75 14.53 -20.67 8.90
C LEU A 75 15.31 -21.40 7.80
N LEU A 76 15.52 -22.70 7.98
CA LEU A 76 16.43 -23.52 7.19
C LEU A 76 15.64 -24.55 6.37
N LYS A 77 15.77 -24.54 5.04
CA LYS A 77 15.07 -25.51 4.18
C LYS A 77 15.67 -26.91 4.38
N LYS A 78 14.83 -27.92 4.63
CA LYS A 78 15.26 -29.29 4.97
C LYS A 78 16.20 -29.89 3.93
N ASP A 79 15.86 -29.76 2.65
CA ASP A 79 16.56 -30.39 1.52
C ASP A 79 18.00 -29.89 1.31
N ASN A 80 18.35 -28.70 1.82
CA ASN A 80 19.60 -28.01 1.50
C ASN A 80 20.67 -28.13 2.61
N LEU A 81 20.40 -28.85 3.71
CA LEU A 81 21.28 -28.92 4.87
C LEU A 81 22.25 -30.11 4.84
N LYS A 82 23.55 -29.81 4.86
CA LYS A 82 24.63 -30.80 5.02
C LYS A 82 25.12 -30.82 6.46
N LEU A 83 24.40 -31.52 7.34
CA LEU A 83 24.73 -31.67 8.77
C LEU A 83 25.09 -33.12 9.12
N LYS A 84 25.85 -33.33 10.19
CA LYS A 84 26.05 -34.68 10.76
C LYS A 84 24.76 -35.15 11.45
N GLU A 85 24.54 -36.45 11.51
CA GLU A 85 23.36 -37.06 12.17
C GLU A 85 23.08 -36.50 13.58
N LYS A 86 24.09 -36.39 14.45
CA LYS A 86 23.93 -35.78 15.79
C LYS A 86 23.58 -34.29 15.77
N GLU A 87 24.09 -33.55 14.79
CA GLU A 87 23.79 -32.12 14.61
C GLU A 87 22.36 -31.94 14.08
N LEU A 88 21.92 -32.83 13.18
CA LEU A 88 20.54 -32.89 12.69
C LEU A 88 19.57 -33.22 13.83
N ASN A 89 19.82 -34.25 14.63
CA ASN A 89 18.94 -34.60 15.77
C ASN A 89 18.77 -33.41 16.75
N TYR A 90 19.85 -32.66 17.01
CA TYR A 90 19.79 -31.45 17.85
C TYR A 90 18.94 -30.35 17.19
N LEU A 91 19.08 -30.15 15.88
CA LEU A 91 18.25 -29.21 15.12
C LEU A 91 16.77 -29.61 15.14
N GLU A 92 16.45 -30.90 14.99
CA GLU A 92 15.07 -31.40 15.03
C GLU A 92 14.43 -31.24 16.41
N SER A 93 15.13 -31.61 17.48
CA SER A 93 14.66 -31.38 18.85
C SER A 93 14.44 -29.89 19.14
N ILE A 94 15.38 -29.01 18.75
CA ILE A 94 15.24 -27.56 18.96
C ILE A 94 14.06 -26.99 18.16
N ASN A 95 13.92 -27.40 16.90
CA ASN A 95 12.79 -27.01 16.06
C ASN A 95 11.45 -27.44 16.69
N TYR A 96 11.32 -28.72 17.05
CA TYR A 96 10.12 -29.25 17.70
C TYR A 96 9.78 -28.49 18.98
N THR A 97 10.78 -28.23 19.83
CA THR A 97 10.61 -27.49 21.08
C THR A 97 10.18 -26.04 20.85
N LEU A 98 10.76 -25.33 19.88
CA LEU A 98 10.40 -23.93 19.60
C LEU A 98 9.00 -23.79 18.96
N LEU A 99 8.61 -24.70 18.08
CA LEU A 99 7.29 -24.67 17.43
C LEU A 99 6.17 -25.03 18.40
N ASN A 100 6.38 -26.07 19.22
CA ASN A 100 5.40 -26.54 20.22
C ASN A 100 5.52 -25.81 21.57
N TRP A 101 6.41 -24.83 21.69
CA TRP A 101 6.50 -24.00 22.89
C TRP A 101 5.17 -23.26 23.13
N ASP A 102 4.81 -23.22 24.41
CA ASP A 102 3.74 -22.43 24.98
C ASP A 102 4.34 -21.50 26.06
N ILE A 103 4.10 -20.21 25.91
CA ILE A 103 4.66 -19.16 26.75
C ILE A 103 4.16 -19.26 28.20
N ASP A 104 2.92 -19.71 28.42
CA ASP A 104 2.31 -19.75 29.76
C ASP A 104 2.98 -20.79 30.68
N ASN A 105 3.50 -21.87 30.10
CA ASN A 105 4.28 -22.89 30.79
C ASN A 105 5.69 -22.38 31.21
N THR A 106 6.13 -21.23 30.72
CA THR A 106 7.47 -20.66 31.01
C THR A 106 7.42 -19.45 31.95
N ASN A 107 7.17 -19.72 33.24
CA ASN A 107 6.97 -18.73 34.31
C ASN A 107 8.02 -17.59 34.39
N HIS A 108 9.29 -17.83 34.03
CA HIS A 108 10.36 -16.81 34.06
C HIS A 108 10.47 -15.95 32.79
N MET A 109 9.80 -16.33 31.70
CA MET A 109 9.96 -15.68 30.39
C MET A 109 8.72 -14.85 30.01
N LYS A 110 7.52 -15.26 30.45
CA LYS A 110 6.23 -14.64 30.14
C LYS A 110 6.08 -13.15 30.51
N SER A 111 6.90 -12.64 31.43
CA SER A 111 6.89 -11.23 31.83
C SER A 111 7.58 -10.29 30.84
N ASN A 112 8.48 -10.79 29.98
CA ASN A 112 9.29 -9.93 29.12
C ASN A 112 8.63 -9.72 27.75
N GLU A 113 8.59 -8.47 27.28
CA GLU A 113 7.97 -8.11 26.00
C GLU A 113 8.63 -8.79 24.80
N TRP A 114 9.97 -8.88 24.78
CA TRP A 114 10.70 -9.56 23.71
C TRP A 114 10.35 -11.07 23.64
N THR A 115 10.02 -11.72 24.75
CA THR A 115 9.55 -13.12 24.79
C THR A 115 8.21 -13.22 24.06
N LYS A 116 7.26 -12.35 24.42
CA LYS A 116 5.91 -12.32 23.81
C LYS A 116 6.01 -12.02 22.32
N SER A 117 6.82 -11.03 21.95
CA SER A 117 7.06 -10.63 20.56
C SER A 117 7.59 -11.80 19.73
N PHE A 118 8.56 -12.55 20.26
CA PHE A 118 9.09 -13.74 19.59
C PHE A 118 8.07 -14.90 19.53
N TYR A 119 7.31 -15.12 20.60
CA TYR A 119 6.25 -16.13 20.62
C TYR A 119 5.17 -15.86 19.56
N HIS A 120 4.63 -14.63 19.53
CA HIS A 120 3.66 -14.22 18.51
C HIS A 120 4.25 -14.33 17.10
N PHE A 121 5.50 -13.88 16.91
CA PHE A 121 6.20 -14.00 15.62
C PHE A 121 6.29 -15.46 15.14
N ILE A 122 6.63 -16.43 16.00
CA ILE A 122 6.64 -17.86 15.61
C ILE A 122 5.24 -18.33 15.19
N LYS A 123 4.19 -17.95 15.94
CA LYS A 123 2.82 -18.38 15.64
C LYS A 123 2.22 -17.72 14.39
N GLU A 124 2.85 -16.67 13.86
CA GLU A 124 2.50 -16.03 12.57
C GLU A 124 3.27 -16.60 11.37
N LEU A 125 4.20 -17.55 11.56
CA LEU A 125 4.93 -18.18 10.46
C LEU A 125 4.08 -19.25 9.76
N ASN A 126 4.08 -19.21 8.42
CA ASN A 126 3.38 -20.15 7.55
C ASN A 126 4.37 -21.10 6.85
N ASP A 127 3.85 -22.21 6.29
CA ASP A 127 4.58 -23.20 5.47
C ASP A 127 5.81 -23.85 6.13
N LEU A 128 5.72 -24.10 7.45
CA LEU A 128 6.85 -24.59 8.26
C LEU A 128 7.28 -26.05 8.00
N ASP A 129 6.44 -26.87 7.37
CA ASP A 129 6.70 -28.32 7.20
C ASP A 129 8.00 -28.63 6.44
N ASN A 130 8.41 -27.75 5.52
CA ASN A 130 9.62 -27.89 4.71
C ASN A 130 10.87 -27.25 5.33
N TYR A 131 10.77 -26.75 6.57
CA TYR A 131 11.82 -25.98 7.23
C TYR A 131 12.13 -26.45 8.66
N TYR A 132 13.30 -26.05 9.16
CA TYR A 132 13.65 -26.07 10.58
C TYR A 132 13.85 -24.64 11.10
N LEU A 133 13.30 -24.36 12.27
CA LEU A 133 13.49 -23.14 13.05
C LEU A 133 14.65 -23.32 14.05
N PHE A 134 15.61 -22.41 14.04
CA PHE A 134 16.79 -22.48 14.93
C PHE A 134 17.24 -21.12 15.44
N ILE A 135 17.64 -21.04 16.72
CA ILE A 135 18.24 -19.84 17.31
C ILE A 135 19.74 -20.08 17.47
N SER A 136 20.58 -19.22 16.87
CA SER A 136 22.02 -19.40 16.85
C SER A 136 22.77 -18.32 17.66
N PRO A 137 22.98 -18.50 18.97
CA PRO A 137 23.64 -17.49 19.79
C PRO A 137 25.17 -17.41 19.60
N LEU A 138 25.67 -16.17 19.60
CA LEU A 138 27.09 -15.82 19.76
C LEU A 138 27.21 -14.85 20.94
N HIS A 139 28.07 -15.19 21.90
CA HIS A 139 28.37 -14.37 23.09
C HIS A 139 29.73 -13.69 22.94
N TYR A 140 29.87 -12.51 23.54
CA TYR A 140 31.14 -11.77 23.56
C TYR A 140 32.20 -12.47 24.43
N GLU A 141 31.87 -12.86 25.67
CA GLU A 141 32.76 -13.63 26.55
C GLU A 141 32.43 -15.14 26.48
N LYS A 142 33.47 -15.98 26.44
CA LYS A 142 33.33 -17.46 26.38
C LYS A 142 32.96 -18.12 27.72
N LYS A 143 32.68 -17.35 28.77
CA LYS A 143 32.39 -17.83 30.12
C LYS A 143 30.89 -17.98 30.43
N THR A 144 30.02 -17.68 29.48
CA THR A 144 28.57 -17.67 29.68
C THR A 144 28.01 -19.07 29.89
N ALA A 145 27.62 -19.38 31.14
CA ALA A 145 27.04 -20.68 31.51
C ALA A 145 25.64 -20.98 30.89
N LYS A 146 25.10 -20.03 30.10
CA LYS A 146 23.80 -20.12 29.42
C LYS A 146 23.97 -19.80 27.94
N LEU A 147 24.36 -20.81 27.16
CA LEU A 147 24.63 -20.66 25.73
C LEU A 147 23.39 -20.16 24.97
N LEU A 148 22.21 -20.66 25.31
CA LEU A 148 20.92 -20.24 24.71
C LEU A 148 20.17 -19.21 25.58
N PHE A 149 20.91 -18.39 26.34
CA PHE A 149 20.40 -17.29 27.17
C PHE A 149 19.18 -17.68 28.04
N SER A 150 17.97 -17.24 27.71
CA SER A 150 16.74 -17.57 28.45
C SER A 150 16.13 -18.91 28.04
N PHE A 151 16.34 -19.36 26.81
CA PHE A 151 15.84 -20.64 26.29
C PHE A 151 16.73 -21.83 26.71
N ASP A 152 17.86 -21.56 27.36
CA ASP A 152 18.88 -22.55 27.71
C ASP A 152 18.32 -23.74 28.48
N LYS A 153 17.45 -23.52 29.47
CA LYS A 153 16.77 -24.62 30.17
C LYS A 153 15.75 -25.34 29.27
N LEU A 154 14.89 -24.60 28.57
CA LEU A 154 13.83 -25.15 27.71
C LEU A 154 14.40 -26.11 26.65
N ILE A 155 15.53 -25.73 26.04
CA ILE A 155 16.18 -26.54 25.01
C ILE A 155 16.98 -27.69 25.61
N LYS A 156 17.73 -27.48 26.70
CA LYS A 156 18.49 -28.56 27.38
C LYS A 156 17.57 -29.66 27.89
N ASP A 157 16.43 -29.32 28.48
CA ASP A 157 15.44 -30.28 28.98
C ASP A 157 14.75 -31.06 27.84
N SER A 158 14.90 -30.64 26.57
CA SER A 158 14.30 -31.28 25.38
C SER A 158 15.24 -32.17 24.56
N ILE A 159 16.51 -32.27 24.96
CA ILE A 159 17.55 -33.04 24.25
C ILE A 159 18.11 -34.11 25.17
N GLU A 160 17.86 -35.38 24.85
CA GLU A 160 18.50 -36.51 25.53
C GLU A 160 20.03 -36.45 25.36
N ASP A 161 20.76 -36.74 26.45
CA ASP A 161 22.23 -36.64 26.52
C ASP A 161 22.80 -35.32 25.97
N TYR A 162 22.22 -34.18 26.42
CA TYR A 162 22.68 -32.85 26.02
C TYR A 162 24.19 -32.66 26.21
N ASN A 163 24.85 -32.28 25.12
CA ASN A 163 26.27 -31.99 25.02
C ASN A 163 26.46 -30.63 24.32
N GLU A 164 27.04 -29.69 25.07
CA GLU A 164 27.22 -28.30 24.63
C GLU A 164 28.13 -28.17 23.39
N ASP A 165 29.08 -29.10 23.18
CA ASP A 165 30.00 -29.04 22.04
C ASP A 165 29.32 -29.48 20.74
N ILE A 166 28.31 -30.36 20.80
CA ILE A 166 27.47 -30.68 19.63
C ILE A 166 26.67 -29.45 19.22
N LEU A 167 26.07 -28.72 20.18
CA LEU A 167 25.35 -27.49 19.90
C LEU A 167 26.27 -26.38 19.33
N LYS A 168 27.51 -26.24 19.83
CA LYS A 168 28.50 -25.32 19.25
C LYS A 168 28.85 -25.70 17.81
N ASN A 169 29.04 -26.98 17.52
CA ASN A 169 29.31 -27.46 16.16
C ASN A 169 28.11 -27.23 15.21
N LEU A 170 26.87 -27.39 15.70
CA LEU A 170 25.65 -27.07 14.96
C LEU A 170 25.55 -25.56 14.67
N ILE A 171 25.78 -24.70 15.67
CA ILE A 171 25.85 -23.24 15.53
C ILE A 171 26.89 -22.83 14.47
N ASP A 172 28.10 -23.40 14.54
CA ASP A 172 29.16 -23.11 13.59
C ASP A 172 28.83 -23.63 12.18
N SER A 173 28.19 -24.79 12.05
CA SER A 173 27.77 -25.35 10.77
C SER A 173 26.64 -24.54 10.12
N ILE A 174 25.63 -24.13 10.89
CA ILE A 174 24.55 -23.26 10.41
C ILE A 174 25.08 -21.87 10.04
N ARG A 175 26.01 -21.29 10.81
CA ARG A 175 26.67 -20.02 10.42
C ARG A 175 27.40 -20.16 9.09
N ASN A 176 28.16 -21.24 8.91
CA ASN A 176 28.96 -21.47 7.70
C ASN A 176 28.13 -21.82 6.46
N HIS A 177 26.83 -22.12 6.61
CA HIS A 177 25.88 -22.33 5.50
C HIS A 177 25.50 -21.02 4.78
N TYR A 178 25.85 -19.85 5.34
CA TYR A 178 25.57 -18.54 4.77
C TYR A 178 26.83 -17.81 4.31
N SER A 179 26.70 -17.03 3.25
CA SER A 179 27.64 -15.97 2.86
C SER A 179 26.99 -14.63 3.15
N TYR A 180 27.46 -13.91 4.18
CA TYR A 180 26.93 -12.62 4.59
C TYR A 180 27.80 -11.49 4.06
N ILE A 181 27.27 -10.69 3.14
CA ILE A 181 27.97 -9.59 2.47
C ILE A 181 27.36 -8.29 2.97
N TYR A 182 28.13 -7.48 3.70
CA TYR A 182 27.65 -6.24 4.29
C TYR A 182 28.37 -5.01 3.72
N ILE A 183 27.56 -4.10 3.19
CA ILE A 183 27.97 -2.80 2.63
C ILE A 183 27.45 -1.71 3.57
N PRO A 184 28.29 -1.16 4.46
CA PRO A 184 27.92 -0.03 5.30
C PRO A 184 27.84 1.28 4.49
N VAL A 185 27.24 2.33 5.08
CA VAL A 185 27.21 3.68 4.50
C VAL A 185 28.53 4.44 4.69
N GLU A 186 29.26 4.18 5.78
CA GLU A 186 30.46 4.93 6.16
C GLU A 186 31.75 4.51 5.41
N THR A 187 31.81 3.29 4.86
CA THR A 187 33.01 2.80 4.17
C THR A 187 33.08 3.34 2.73
N PRO A 188 34.21 3.91 2.29
CA PRO A 188 34.39 4.35 0.91
C PRO A 188 34.09 3.24 -0.10
N VAL A 189 33.18 3.51 -1.04
CA VAL A 189 32.70 2.48 -1.97
C VAL A 189 33.81 1.95 -2.89
N ASP A 190 34.84 2.75 -3.20
CA ASP A 190 36.03 2.33 -3.95
C ASP A 190 37.10 1.61 -3.11
N GLU A 191 36.92 1.48 -1.80
CA GLU A 191 37.62 0.45 -1.02
C GLU A 191 36.91 -0.89 -1.19
N ILE A 192 35.58 -0.94 -1.00
CA ILE A 192 34.77 -2.17 -1.14
C ILE A 192 34.91 -2.78 -2.54
N LEU A 193 34.74 -1.96 -3.60
CA LEU A 193 34.71 -2.38 -5.00
C LEU A 193 36.00 -3.03 -5.53
N ARG A 194 37.08 -3.02 -4.74
CA ARG A 194 38.32 -3.70 -5.10
C ARG A 194 38.12 -5.21 -4.96
N MET A 195 38.42 -5.95 -6.02
CA MET A 195 38.21 -7.40 -6.09
C MET A 195 39.06 -8.18 -5.08
N GLU A 196 40.12 -7.56 -4.52
CA GLU A 196 40.87 -8.13 -3.41
C GLU A 196 40.19 -8.02 -2.03
N THR A 197 39.09 -7.28 -1.87
CA THR A 197 38.46 -7.16 -0.54
C THR A 197 37.83 -8.48 -0.09
N PRO A 198 37.82 -8.75 1.22
CA PRO A 198 37.09 -9.88 1.79
C PRO A 198 35.58 -9.87 1.50
N GLU A 199 35.00 -8.73 1.12
CA GLU A 199 33.59 -8.55 0.74
C GLU A 199 33.37 -8.96 -0.72
N MET A 200 34.23 -8.52 -1.65
CA MET A 200 34.18 -8.95 -3.05
C MET A 200 34.59 -10.41 -3.21
N GLN A 201 35.52 -10.92 -2.41
CA GLN A 201 35.86 -12.35 -2.40
C GLN A 201 34.69 -13.26 -1.98
N LEU A 202 33.71 -12.76 -1.21
CA LEU A 202 32.47 -13.49 -0.90
C LEU A 202 31.46 -13.51 -2.07
N LEU A 203 31.68 -12.69 -3.10
CA LEU A 203 30.94 -12.65 -4.38
C LEU A 203 31.67 -13.39 -5.53
N VAL A 204 32.95 -13.75 -5.34
CA VAL A 204 33.76 -14.44 -6.35
C VAL A 204 33.63 -15.96 -6.18
N LYS A 205 33.41 -16.66 -7.30
CA LYS A 205 33.21 -18.12 -7.38
C LYS A 205 34.12 -18.91 -6.44
N GLU A 206 33.50 -19.70 -5.56
CA GLU A 206 34.23 -20.56 -4.61
C GLU A 206 35.16 -21.56 -5.31
N ASP A 207 34.86 -21.98 -6.55
CA ASP A 207 35.71 -22.87 -7.35
C ASP A 207 37.16 -22.36 -7.47
N ILE A 208 37.36 -21.05 -7.64
CA ILE A 208 38.71 -20.46 -7.77
C ILE A 208 39.41 -20.44 -6.41
N LEU A 209 38.66 -20.15 -5.34
CA LEU A 209 39.16 -20.17 -3.95
C LEU A 209 39.54 -21.58 -3.49
N LYS A 210 38.77 -22.60 -3.92
CA LYS A 210 39.02 -24.02 -3.65
C LYS A 210 40.14 -24.58 -4.51
N TYR A 211 40.19 -24.24 -5.80
CA TYR A 211 41.29 -24.63 -6.69
C TYR A 211 42.63 -24.12 -6.16
N THR A 212 42.73 -22.81 -5.87
CA THR A 212 43.95 -22.23 -5.30
C THR A 212 44.32 -22.84 -3.94
N GLU A 213 43.34 -23.11 -3.07
CA GLU A 213 43.60 -23.78 -1.79
C GLU A 213 44.00 -25.26 -1.97
N SER A 214 43.49 -25.97 -2.99
CA SER A 214 43.90 -27.34 -3.31
C SER A 214 45.33 -27.41 -3.83
N VAL A 215 45.73 -26.48 -4.72
CA VAL A 215 47.12 -26.34 -5.22
C VAL A 215 48.10 -25.98 -4.10
N LEU A 216 47.70 -25.12 -3.15
CA LEU A 216 48.54 -24.79 -1.99
C LEU A 216 48.69 -25.97 -1.01
N ASN A 217 47.64 -26.78 -0.85
CA ASN A 217 47.63 -27.96 0.02
C ASN A 217 48.13 -29.24 -0.68
N GLU A 218 48.43 -29.20 -1.98
CA GLU A 218 48.90 -30.35 -2.74
C GLU A 218 50.24 -30.88 -2.19
N LYS A 219 50.27 -32.19 -1.91
CA LYS A 219 51.40 -32.86 -1.27
C LYS A 219 52.42 -33.31 -2.31
N ASN A 220 53.33 -32.41 -2.65
CA ASN A 220 54.47 -32.73 -3.50
C ASN A 220 55.50 -33.60 -2.74
N ILE A 221 55.76 -34.79 -3.29
CA ILE A 221 56.71 -35.79 -2.76
C ILE A 221 58.17 -35.28 -2.91
N ILE A 222 59.11 -35.95 -2.22
CA ILE A 222 60.55 -35.69 -2.12
C ILE A 222 60.84 -34.63 -1.01
N ASP A 223 61.53 -34.96 0.10
CA ASP A 223 62.54 -36.01 0.29
C ASP A 223 62.41 -36.81 1.62
N GLY A 224 62.76 -38.09 1.58
CA GLY A 224 63.21 -38.91 2.72
C GLY A 224 62.26 -39.24 3.89
N LYS A 225 61.50 -38.30 4.47
CA LYS A 225 60.84 -38.55 5.79
C LYS A 225 59.60 -37.75 6.20
N LYS A 226 59.10 -36.76 5.46
CA LYS A 226 57.79 -36.12 5.73
C LYS A 226 57.11 -35.64 4.44
N ASN A 227 55.82 -35.90 4.30
CA ASN A 227 54.96 -35.27 3.29
C ASN A 227 54.61 -33.85 3.76
N ILE A 228 55.20 -32.84 3.12
CA ILE A 228 54.99 -31.41 3.39
C ILE A 228 54.43 -30.73 2.14
N ASN A 229 53.42 -29.88 2.30
CA ASN A 229 52.84 -29.10 1.20
C ASN A 229 53.65 -27.81 0.91
N ILE A 230 53.18 -26.98 -0.01
CA ILE A 230 53.87 -25.71 -0.36
C ILE A 230 53.89 -24.74 0.82
N VAL A 231 52.80 -24.67 1.58
CA VAL A 231 52.66 -23.81 2.78
C VAL A 231 53.66 -24.22 3.87
N ASP A 232 53.81 -25.52 4.13
CA ASP A 232 54.77 -26.07 5.08
C ASP A 232 56.22 -25.73 4.69
N LYS A 233 56.57 -25.83 3.39
CA LYS A 233 57.89 -25.46 2.88
C LYS A 233 58.18 -23.96 3.10
N ILE A 234 57.20 -23.10 2.90
CA ILE A 234 57.31 -21.65 3.15
C ILE A 234 57.50 -21.38 4.65
N ASN A 235 56.64 -21.96 5.51
CA ASN A 235 56.71 -21.79 6.96
C ASN A 235 58.06 -22.23 7.54
N ASN A 236 58.56 -23.42 7.17
CA ASN A 236 59.86 -23.92 7.65
C ASN A 236 61.00 -22.95 7.30
N LYS A 237 60.98 -22.38 6.08
CA LYS A 237 62.03 -21.44 5.64
C LYS A 237 61.93 -20.08 6.34
N LEU A 238 60.73 -19.63 6.67
CA LEU A 238 60.51 -18.43 7.48
C LEU A 238 60.94 -18.65 8.94
N GLU A 239 60.69 -19.82 9.53
CA GLU A 239 61.18 -20.15 10.88
C GLU A 239 62.71 -20.18 10.94
N GLU A 240 63.39 -20.81 9.97
CA GLU A 240 64.86 -20.74 9.83
C GLU A 240 65.37 -19.29 9.78
N PHE A 241 64.76 -18.46 8.94
CA PHE A 241 65.13 -17.05 8.81
C PHE A 241 64.90 -16.24 10.10
N MET A 242 63.82 -16.52 10.84
CA MET A 242 63.56 -15.88 12.14
C MET A 242 64.53 -16.34 13.23
N VAL A 243 65.06 -17.56 13.16
CA VAL A 243 66.16 -18.01 14.02
C VAL A 243 67.44 -17.24 13.70
N ASP A 244 67.79 -17.10 12.42
CA ASP A 244 68.98 -16.36 11.98
C ASP A 244 68.91 -14.86 12.33
N ILE A 245 67.74 -14.22 12.17
CA ILE A 245 67.50 -12.83 12.60
C ILE A 245 67.69 -12.71 14.11
N ASN A 246 67.03 -13.56 14.91
CA ASN A 246 67.13 -13.49 16.37
C ASN A 246 68.55 -13.78 16.87
N TYR A 247 69.27 -14.69 16.23
CA TYR A 247 70.69 -14.95 16.52
C TYR A 247 71.57 -13.74 16.16
N THR A 248 71.28 -13.03 15.07
CA THR A 248 72.03 -11.85 14.64
C THR A 248 71.77 -10.65 15.54
N ILE A 249 70.52 -10.38 15.90
CA ILE A 249 70.14 -9.26 16.77
C ILE A 249 70.71 -9.45 18.19
N LYS A 250 70.66 -10.67 18.74
CA LYS A 250 71.24 -10.99 20.05
C LYS A 250 72.77 -10.84 20.16
N LYS A 251 73.49 -10.68 19.03
CA LYS A 251 74.91 -10.31 19.04
C LYS A 251 75.16 -8.82 19.26
N ILE A 252 74.14 -7.99 19.03
CA ILE A 252 74.19 -6.54 19.23
C ILE A 252 73.78 -6.21 20.66
N ASP A 253 72.64 -6.76 21.08
CA ASP A 253 72.06 -6.59 22.42
C ASP A 253 71.11 -7.77 22.67
N ASP A 254 71.27 -8.46 23.80
CA ASP A 254 70.56 -9.70 24.12
C ASP A 254 69.12 -9.49 24.62
N THR A 255 68.74 -8.24 24.90
CA THR A 255 67.37 -7.86 25.29
C THR A 255 66.40 -7.82 24.11
N TYR A 256 66.88 -7.63 22.88
CA TYR A 256 66.03 -7.63 21.70
C TYR A 256 65.76 -9.05 21.18
N SER A 257 64.48 -9.37 20.96
CA SER A 257 64.09 -10.55 20.20
C SER A 257 62.75 -10.34 19.50
N TYR A 258 62.64 -10.85 18.27
CA TYR A 258 61.36 -11.04 17.61
C TYR A 258 60.73 -12.33 18.13
N SER A 259 59.62 -12.20 18.85
CA SER A 259 58.80 -13.33 19.29
C SER A 259 57.33 -13.05 19.00
N ALA A 260 56.56 -14.11 18.75
CA ALA A 260 55.11 -14.02 18.59
C ALA A 260 54.47 -13.84 19.98
N GLU A 261 53.86 -12.68 20.24
CA GLU A 261 53.25 -12.39 21.55
C GLU A 261 52.03 -13.29 21.84
N GLY A 262 52.03 -13.93 23.02
CA GLY A 262 50.86 -14.63 23.56
C GLY A 262 50.32 -15.79 22.71
N LYS A 263 49.00 -15.80 22.48
CA LYS A 263 48.26 -16.83 21.71
C LYS A 263 48.16 -16.50 20.20
N SER A 264 49.08 -15.69 19.66
CA SER A 264 49.08 -15.32 18.25
C SER A 264 49.45 -16.49 17.32
N LYS A 265 49.03 -16.40 16.06
CA LYS A 265 49.24 -17.42 15.01
C LYS A 265 50.74 -17.46 14.65
N LYS A 266 51.38 -18.63 14.77
CA LYS A 266 52.84 -18.79 14.56
C LYS A 266 53.24 -19.15 13.13
N SER A 267 52.31 -19.68 12.34
CA SER A 267 52.53 -20.15 10.98
C SER A 267 51.42 -19.70 10.04
N LEU A 268 51.76 -19.53 8.76
CA LEU A 268 50.83 -19.24 7.68
C LEU A 268 50.02 -20.50 7.33
N THR A 269 48.78 -20.30 6.91
CA THR A 269 47.87 -21.33 6.40
C THR A 269 47.61 -21.12 4.90
N ALA A 270 47.12 -22.14 4.20
CA ALA A 270 46.80 -22.03 2.77
C ALA A 270 45.82 -20.87 2.49
N ALA A 271 44.83 -20.66 3.36
CA ALA A 271 43.93 -19.53 3.31
C ALA A 271 44.65 -18.16 3.36
N ASP A 272 45.66 -17.99 4.23
CA ASP A 272 46.40 -16.73 4.35
C ASP A 272 47.20 -16.44 3.06
N ILE A 273 47.84 -17.46 2.48
CA ILE A 273 48.61 -17.33 1.24
C ILE A 273 47.67 -17.09 0.04
N ARG A 274 46.55 -17.81 -0.04
CA ARG A 274 45.50 -17.58 -1.05
C ARG A 274 45.03 -16.13 -1.02
N GLU A 275 44.74 -15.58 0.15
CA GLU A 275 44.29 -14.19 0.27
C GLU A 275 45.34 -13.21 -0.28
N GLN A 276 46.63 -13.44 -0.02
CA GLN A 276 47.70 -12.62 -0.60
C GLN A 276 47.86 -12.80 -2.12
N ILE A 277 47.65 -14.02 -2.66
CA ILE A 277 47.62 -14.26 -4.11
C ILE A 277 46.46 -13.49 -4.76
N PHE A 278 45.26 -13.55 -4.18
CA PHE A 278 44.11 -12.79 -4.66
C PHE A 278 44.36 -11.27 -4.58
N ARG A 279 44.91 -10.78 -3.46
CA ARG A 279 45.35 -9.38 -3.31
C ARG A 279 46.33 -8.96 -4.39
N ALA A 280 47.37 -9.73 -4.66
CA ALA A 280 48.35 -9.43 -5.70
C ALA A 280 47.77 -9.49 -7.12
N PHE A 281 46.89 -10.47 -7.40
CA PHE A 281 46.29 -10.65 -8.73
C PHE A 281 45.26 -9.57 -9.08
N PHE A 282 44.45 -9.12 -8.11
CA PHE A 282 43.42 -8.13 -8.36
C PHE A 282 43.91 -6.68 -8.24
N SER A 283 44.87 -6.37 -7.36
CA SER A 283 45.41 -5.01 -7.22
C SER A 283 46.09 -4.45 -8.49
N ILE A 284 46.57 -5.31 -9.40
CA ILE A 284 47.11 -4.90 -10.71
C ILE A 284 46.02 -4.63 -11.77
N ARG A 285 44.74 -4.83 -11.46
CA ARG A 285 43.62 -4.64 -12.39
C ARG A 285 42.75 -3.47 -11.94
N SER A 286 42.54 -2.49 -12.81
CA SER A 286 41.64 -1.38 -12.54
C SER A 286 40.21 -1.67 -13.00
N LEU A 287 39.25 -1.51 -12.09
CA LEU A 287 37.84 -1.47 -12.44
C LEU A 287 37.53 -0.12 -13.11
N ASN A 288 37.01 -0.16 -14.34
CA ASN A 288 36.72 1.02 -15.13
C ASN A 288 35.25 1.01 -15.61
N LYS A 289 34.61 2.18 -15.67
CA LYS A 289 33.26 2.40 -16.22
C LYS A 289 33.35 3.47 -17.29
N ASN A 290 32.93 3.16 -18.52
CA ASN A 290 32.98 4.05 -19.68
C ASN A 290 34.37 4.71 -19.85
N LYS A 291 35.43 3.90 -19.82
CA LYS A 291 36.85 4.29 -19.92
C LYS A 291 37.37 5.21 -18.78
N LYS A 292 36.57 5.50 -17.75
CA LYS A 292 37.00 6.17 -16.50
C LYS A 292 37.26 5.16 -15.39
N ASN A 293 38.23 5.43 -14.54
CA ASN A 293 38.51 4.59 -13.38
C ASN A 293 37.43 4.74 -12.30
N ILE A 294 37.11 3.66 -11.58
CA ILE A 294 36.10 3.66 -10.51
C ILE A 294 36.33 4.75 -9.45
N VAL A 295 37.60 5.07 -9.14
CA VAL A 295 37.98 6.10 -8.17
C VAL A 295 37.54 7.50 -8.63
N GLN A 296 37.47 7.74 -9.95
CA GLN A 296 37.10 9.01 -10.59
C GLN A 296 35.59 9.22 -10.70
N LEU A 297 34.77 8.22 -10.36
CA LEU A 297 33.30 8.35 -10.37
C LEU A 297 32.80 9.17 -9.17
N SER A 298 31.64 9.81 -9.32
CA SER A 298 30.96 10.45 -8.19
C SER A 298 30.48 9.42 -7.16
N SER A 299 30.26 9.85 -5.91
CA SER A 299 29.83 8.97 -4.80
C SER A 299 28.63 8.08 -5.17
N GLY A 300 27.56 8.67 -5.73
CA GLY A 300 26.38 7.92 -6.17
C GLY A 300 26.61 7.01 -7.39
N GLU A 301 27.59 7.32 -8.26
CA GLU A 301 27.99 6.42 -9.35
C GLU A 301 28.83 5.24 -8.87
N LYS A 302 29.70 5.43 -7.87
CA LYS A 302 30.38 4.34 -7.16
C LYS A 302 29.35 3.45 -6.47
N ARG A 303 28.39 4.03 -5.73
CA ARG A 303 27.29 3.31 -5.05
C ARG A 303 26.47 2.48 -6.03
N LYS A 304 26.08 3.05 -7.17
CA LYS A 304 25.42 2.29 -8.25
C LYS A 304 26.32 1.18 -8.79
N ALA A 305 27.60 1.45 -9.08
CA ALA A 305 28.52 0.43 -9.61
C ALA A 305 28.71 -0.76 -8.66
N LEU A 306 28.75 -0.53 -7.34
CA LEU A 306 28.80 -1.61 -6.34
C LEU A 306 27.56 -2.52 -6.40
N ILE A 307 26.36 -1.94 -6.51
CA ILE A 307 25.13 -2.72 -6.61
C ILE A 307 24.99 -3.38 -8.00
N ASP A 308 25.37 -2.71 -9.08
CA ASP A 308 25.44 -3.28 -10.44
C ASP A 308 26.33 -4.55 -10.44
N ILE A 309 27.52 -4.46 -9.85
CA ILE A 309 28.53 -5.54 -9.84
C ILE A 309 28.13 -6.68 -8.88
N ALA A 310 27.67 -6.37 -7.66
CA ALA A 310 27.18 -7.39 -6.73
C ALA A 310 25.99 -8.15 -7.32
N THR A 311 25.06 -7.45 -7.99
CA THR A 311 23.96 -8.07 -8.74
C THR A 311 24.51 -8.97 -9.86
N ALA A 312 25.46 -8.50 -10.67
CA ALA A 312 26.02 -9.28 -11.78
C ALA A 312 26.69 -10.59 -11.33
N PHE A 313 27.50 -10.55 -10.26
CA PHE A 313 28.11 -11.76 -9.69
C PHE A 313 27.06 -12.75 -9.19
N LEU A 314 26.07 -12.27 -8.43
CA LEU A 314 25.02 -13.13 -7.88
C LEU A 314 24.13 -13.72 -9.00
N LYS A 315 23.86 -12.97 -10.07
CA LYS A 315 23.12 -13.48 -11.24
C LYS A 315 23.86 -14.59 -12.00
N GLN A 316 25.20 -14.58 -12.02
CA GLN A 316 25.99 -15.54 -12.80
C GLN A 316 25.94 -16.98 -12.23
N GLU A 317 25.67 -17.14 -10.93
CA GLU A 317 25.69 -18.44 -10.26
C GLU A 317 24.28 -19.05 -10.17
N LYS A 318 24.00 -20.05 -11.03
CA LYS A 318 22.74 -20.83 -11.00
C LYS A 318 22.66 -21.82 -9.81
N ILE A 319 23.79 -22.22 -9.24
CA ILE A 319 23.87 -23.11 -8.06
C ILE A 319 25.00 -22.58 -7.16
N ARG A 320 24.72 -22.39 -5.87
CA ARG A 320 25.71 -21.95 -4.87
C ARG A 320 25.79 -22.96 -3.73
N GLU A 321 26.96 -23.12 -3.12
CA GLU A 321 27.12 -23.97 -1.93
C GLU A 321 26.61 -23.34 -0.63
N LYS A 322 26.52 -22.00 -0.61
CA LYS A 322 26.05 -21.21 0.54
C LYS A 322 24.92 -20.29 0.13
N ASN A 323 23.97 -20.11 1.04
CA ASN A 323 22.89 -19.16 0.85
C ASN A 323 23.43 -17.74 1.06
N VAL A 324 23.16 -16.83 0.13
CA VAL A 324 23.68 -15.46 0.21
C VAL A 324 22.72 -14.56 0.98
N ILE A 325 23.27 -13.77 1.90
CA ILE A 325 22.59 -12.65 2.55
C ILE A 325 23.35 -11.37 2.16
N LEU A 326 22.71 -10.53 1.34
CA LEU A 326 23.21 -9.22 0.92
C LEU A 326 22.61 -8.13 1.81
N ALA A 327 23.45 -7.50 2.63
CA ALA A 327 23.08 -6.42 3.53
C ALA A 327 23.65 -5.08 3.06
N ILE A 328 22.83 -4.06 2.87
CA ILE A 328 23.25 -2.73 2.41
C ILE A 328 22.62 -1.64 3.26
N ASP A 329 23.46 -0.82 3.91
CA ASP A 329 22.98 0.43 4.50
C ASP A 329 22.78 1.49 3.42
N GLU A 330 21.59 2.10 3.39
CA GLU A 330 21.19 3.20 2.51
C GLU A 330 21.68 3.02 1.05
N PRO A 331 21.12 2.06 0.28
CA PRO A 331 21.51 1.86 -1.12
C PRO A 331 21.41 3.16 -1.95
N GLU A 332 20.50 4.07 -1.57
CA GLU A 332 20.26 5.37 -2.21
C GLU A 332 21.33 6.45 -1.95
N THR A 333 22.25 6.28 -0.97
CA THR A 333 23.11 7.39 -0.52
C THR A 333 23.87 8.04 -1.67
N SER A 334 23.86 9.38 -1.72
CA SER A 334 24.50 10.19 -2.77
C SER A 334 23.99 9.96 -4.21
N MET A 335 22.92 9.19 -4.43
CA MET A 335 22.37 8.96 -5.76
C MET A 335 21.36 10.04 -6.19
N HIS A 336 21.36 10.33 -7.48
CA HIS A 336 20.37 11.20 -8.10
C HIS A 336 19.01 10.49 -8.21
N MET A 337 17.91 11.12 -7.78
CA MET A 337 16.53 10.57 -7.72
C MET A 337 16.17 9.61 -8.88
N LYS A 338 16.37 10.05 -10.14
CA LYS A 338 16.24 9.26 -11.38
C LYS A 338 16.77 7.81 -11.33
N LYS A 339 17.83 7.53 -10.55
CA LYS A 339 18.49 6.22 -10.47
C LYS A 339 18.03 5.39 -9.26
N ILE A 340 17.42 6.01 -8.24
CA ILE A 340 17.07 5.34 -6.99
C ILE A 340 15.97 4.30 -7.23
N PHE A 341 14.89 4.68 -7.93
CA PHE A 341 13.80 3.75 -8.29
C PHE A 341 14.32 2.45 -8.93
N ASN A 342 15.13 2.57 -10.00
CA ASN A 342 15.62 1.41 -10.75
C ASN A 342 16.48 0.49 -9.86
N GLN A 343 17.20 1.05 -8.91
CA GLN A 343 18.07 0.30 -8.00
C GLN A 343 17.26 -0.52 -6.98
N PHE A 344 16.19 0.03 -6.40
CA PHE A 344 15.31 -0.74 -5.52
C PHE A 344 14.62 -1.88 -6.30
N LYS A 345 14.18 -1.64 -7.55
CA LYS A 345 13.65 -2.71 -8.41
C LYS A 345 14.70 -3.76 -8.81
N GLN A 346 15.94 -3.35 -9.05
CA GLN A 346 17.06 -4.26 -9.30
C GLN A 346 17.31 -5.19 -8.09
N LEU A 347 17.32 -4.63 -6.86
CA LEU A 347 17.49 -5.40 -5.62
C LEU A 347 16.30 -6.33 -5.32
N GLU A 348 15.07 -5.88 -5.56
CA GLU A 348 13.87 -6.73 -5.47
C GLU A 348 13.91 -7.88 -6.48
N SER A 349 14.27 -7.61 -7.74
CA SER A 349 14.42 -8.65 -8.77
C SER A 349 15.52 -9.65 -8.46
N LEU A 350 16.57 -9.23 -7.73
CA LEU A 350 17.67 -10.10 -7.32
C LEU A 350 17.20 -11.14 -6.28
N THR A 351 16.38 -10.74 -5.31
CA THR A 351 15.88 -11.67 -4.28
C THR A 351 14.84 -12.65 -4.82
N ILE A 352 13.94 -12.18 -5.70
CA ILE A 352 12.90 -13.03 -6.30
C ILE A 352 13.51 -14.14 -7.17
N ASN A 353 14.53 -13.81 -7.96
CA ASN A 353 14.99 -14.70 -9.05
C ASN A 353 16.26 -15.52 -8.75
N HIS A 354 17.04 -15.18 -7.72
CA HIS A 354 18.40 -15.74 -7.57
C HIS A 354 18.73 -16.33 -6.18
N ASP A 355 17.72 -16.69 -5.37
CA ASP A 355 17.89 -17.25 -4.01
C ASP A 355 18.90 -16.44 -3.15
N VAL A 356 18.61 -15.14 -3.03
CA VAL A 356 19.38 -14.17 -2.24
C VAL A 356 18.44 -13.58 -1.20
N GLN A 357 18.88 -13.55 0.05
CA GLN A 357 18.22 -12.73 1.06
C GLN A 357 18.79 -11.30 1.03
N PHE A 358 17.94 -10.29 0.98
CA PHE A 358 18.35 -8.89 1.05
C PHE A 358 17.90 -8.22 2.35
N LEU A 359 18.80 -7.45 2.95
CA LEU A 359 18.56 -6.66 4.15
C LEU A 359 19.02 -5.21 3.91
N GLY A 360 18.08 -4.27 3.81
CA GLY A 360 18.37 -2.86 3.58
C GLY A 360 18.12 -1.98 4.81
N THR A 361 18.87 -0.89 4.95
CA THR A 361 18.37 0.30 5.67
C THR A 361 18.12 1.41 4.66
N THR A 362 17.18 2.31 4.93
CA THR A 362 16.86 3.41 4.01
C THR A 362 16.22 4.57 4.76
N HIS A 363 16.49 5.78 4.28
CA HIS A 363 15.75 6.99 4.63
C HIS A 363 14.87 7.50 3.48
N TRP A 364 15.06 6.97 2.27
CA TRP A 364 14.17 7.20 1.15
C TRP A 364 13.00 6.20 1.18
N TYR A 365 11.81 6.71 1.45
CA TYR A 365 10.57 5.94 1.60
C TYR A 365 9.76 5.90 0.30
N GLY A 366 10.20 6.60 -0.76
CA GLY A 366 9.53 6.59 -2.05
C GLY A 366 9.36 5.21 -2.70
N PHE A 367 10.13 4.18 -2.30
CA PHE A 367 9.93 2.79 -2.77
C PHE A 367 8.73 2.08 -2.14
N LEU A 368 8.23 2.54 -0.98
CA LEU A 368 7.20 1.84 -0.20
C LEU A 368 5.91 1.55 -1.00
N PRO A 369 5.38 2.47 -1.84
CA PRO A 369 4.20 2.19 -2.66
C PRO A 369 4.48 1.28 -3.87
N ILE A 370 5.74 0.96 -4.13
CA ILE A 370 6.21 0.34 -5.39
C ILE A 370 6.55 -1.13 -5.21
N THR A 371 6.95 -1.53 -4.01
CA THR A 371 7.23 -2.92 -3.67
C THR A 371 5.99 -3.59 -3.10
N ASP A 372 5.68 -4.79 -3.58
CA ASP A 372 4.64 -5.70 -3.07
C ASP A 372 5.23 -7.02 -2.54
N TYR A 373 6.55 -7.16 -2.64
CA TYR A 373 7.31 -8.34 -2.25
C TYR A 373 8.34 -7.99 -1.18
N GLY A 374 8.08 -8.40 0.06
CA GLY A 374 9.03 -8.30 1.16
C GLY A 374 8.41 -7.71 2.43
N ASN A 375 9.28 -7.16 3.28
CA ASN A 375 8.94 -6.76 4.64
C ASN A 375 9.53 -5.38 5.01
N LEU A 376 8.77 -4.62 5.78
CA LEU A 376 9.18 -3.34 6.34
C LEU A 376 9.24 -3.42 7.86
N ASN A 377 10.40 -3.10 8.42
CA ASN A 377 10.63 -3.07 9.85
C ASN A 377 10.79 -1.61 10.29
N HIS A 378 9.72 -1.01 10.80
CA HIS A 378 9.76 0.34 11.36
C HIS A 378 10.22 0.28 12.81
N ILE A 379 11.40 0.85 13.08
CA ILE A 379 12.03 0.94 14.39
C ILE A 379 11.83 2.34 14.94
N TYR A 380 11.23 2.46 16.12
CA TYR A 380 11.08 3.73 16.85
C TYR A 380 11.44 3.55 18.33
N LYS A 381 11.49 4.66 19.06
CA LYS A 381 11.71 4.70 20.49
C LYS A 381 10.53 5.36 21.17
N GLU A 382 9.96 4.69 22.15
CA GLU A 382 8.90 5.23 23.01
C GLU A 382 9.36 5.10 24.46
N GLU A 383 9.42 6.21 25.21
CA GLU A 383 9.92 6.26 26.60
C GLU A 383 11.29 5.58 26.88
N ASN A 384 12.19 5.55 25.89
CA ASN A 384 13.48 4.82 25.87
C ASN A 384 13.40 3.28 25.73
N LEU A 385 12.23 2.72 25.47
CA LEU A 385 12.08 1.35 24.98
C LEU A 385 12.15 1.35 23.44
N PHE A 386 12.71 0.27 22.89
CA PHE A 386 12.75 0.05 21.44
C PHE A 386 11.54 -0.77 21.04
N GLU A 387 10.71 -0.21 20.17
CA GLU A 387 9.60 -0.92 19.55
C GLU A 387 9.83 -1.07 18.05
N ILE A 388 9.34 -2.18 17.51
CA ILE A 388 9.51 -2.55 16.11
C ILE A 388 8.18 -3.03 15.56
N ARG A 389 7.62 -2.28 14.62
CA ARG A 389 6.46 -2.71 13.83
C ARG A 389 6.96 -3.36 12.55
N ASN A 390 6.60 -4.63 12.36
CA ASN A 390 6.91 -5.40 11.16
C ASN A 390 5.66 -5.49 10.27
N PHE A 391 5.76 -4.96 9.06
CA PHE A 391 4.70 -4.92 8.06
C PHE A 391 5.10 -5.73 6.82
N ASP A 392 4.12 -6.37 6.16
CA ASP A 392 4.32 -6.90 4.80
C ASP A 392 4.16 -5.73 3.81
N PHE A 393 4.99 -5.67 2.77
CA PHE A 393 4.81 -4.69 1.69
C PHE A 393 3.49 -4.88 0.93
N PHE A 394 2.99 -6.12 0.87
CA PHE A 394 1.72 -6.45 0.21
C PHE A 394 0.53 -5.80 0.93
N ASN A 395 -0.03 -4.78 0.29
CA ASN A 395 -1.11 -3.91 0.81
C ASN A 395 -0.69 -3.13 2.07
N LEU A 396 0.56 -2.63 2.11
CA LEU A 396 1.11 -1.84 3.21
C LEU A 396 0.16 -0.71 3.69
N PHE A 397 -0.51 -0.03 2.75
CA PHE A 397 -1.40 1.10 3.06
C PHE A 397 -2.90 0.71 3.17
N GLU A 398 -3.34 -0.49 2.77
CA GLU A 398 -4.75 -0.91 2.94
C GLU A 398 -5.03 -1.53 4.32
N ARG A 399 -4.02 -2.15 4.94
CA ARG A 399 -4.21 -3.12 6.04
C ARG A 399 -3.72 -2.65 7.41
N ASN A 400 -3.08 -1.48 7.48
CA ASN A 400 -2.29 -1.09 8.64
C ASN A 400 -2.71 0.28 9.18
N ASP A 401 -3.83 0.33 9.92
CA ASP A 401 -4.29 1.52 10.67
C ASP A 401 -3.23 2.08 11.67
N ASN A 402 -2.17 1.30 11.94
CA ASN A 402 -1.04 1.64 12.80
C ASN A 402 0.24 2.05 12.03
N PHE A 403 0.17 2.28 10.72
CA PHE A 403 1.29 2.82 9.94
C PHE A 403 1.45 4.34 10.19
N PRO A 404 2.67 4.90 10.29
CA PRO A 404 2.82 6.32 10.65
C PRO A 404 2.49 7.27 9.49
N ASP A 405 1.54 8.20 9.74
CA ASP A 405 1.09 9.23 8.78
C ASP A 405 2.23 10.06 8.17
N ASP A 406 3.27 10.37 8.94
CA ASP A 406 4.42 11.17 8.51
C ASP A 406 5.31 10.41 7.52
N ILE A 407 5.54 9.12 7.79
CA ILE A 407 6.24 8.20 6.90
C ILE A 407 5.43 7.98 5.63
N GLU A 408 4.11 7.81 5.74
CA GLU A 408 3.20 7.69 4.60
C GLU A 408 3.29 8.94 3.72
N MET A 409 3.02 10.13 4.28
CA MET A 409 3.07 11.40 3.55
C MET A 409 4.42 11.60 2.86
N LYS A 410 5.53 11.36 3.57
CA LYS A 410 6.87 11.43 2.99
C LYS A 410 7.05 10.46 1.82
N SER A 411 6.58 9.21 1.97
CA SER A 411 6.67 8.19 0.91
C SER A 411 5.94 8.63 -0.37
N PHE A 412 4.76 9.25 -0.26
CA PHE A 412 4.04 9.80 -1.41
C PHE A 412 4.85 10.92 -2.09
N PHE A 413 5.36 11.92 -1.37
CA PHE A 413 6.14 13.01 -1.99
C PHE A 413 7.44 12.52 -2.67
N GLU A 414 8.13 11.55 -2.07
CA GLU A 414 9.33 10.95 -2.63
C GLU A 414 9.05 10.05 -3.84
N LEU A 415 7.92 9.33 -3.84
CA LEU A 415 7.38 8.62 -5.00
C LEU A 415 7.08 9.61 -6.14
N ILE A 416 6.30 10.66 -5.88
CA ILE A 416 5.94 11.68 -6.90
C ILE A 416 7.19 12.26 -7.55
N THR A 417 8.18 12.64 -6.75
CA THR A 417 9.47 13.15 -7.24
C THR A 417 10.19 12.13 -8.13
N SER A 418 10.07 10.84 -7.84
CA SER A 418 10.70 9.76 -8.61
C SER A 418 9.96 9.47 -9.91
N ILE A 419 8.62 9.44 -9.88
CA ILE A 419 7.77 9.37 -11.08
C ILE A 419 8.11 10.55 -12.01
N LEU A 420 8.04 11.79 -11.51
CA LEU A 420 8.34 13.01 -12.27
C LEU A 420 9.76 13.07 -12.83
N THR A 421 10.72 12.36 -12.22
CA THR A 421 12.08 12.30 -12.74
C THR A 421 12.29 11.15 -13.74
N SER A 422 11.54 10.05 -13.63
CA SER A 422 11.52 8.92 -14.59
C SER A 422 10.81 9.23 -15.92
N ILE A 423 9.70 9.98 -15.90
CA ILE A 423 9.02 10.43 -17.16
C ILE A 423 9.87 11.40 -17.99
N LYS A 424 10.97 11.91 -17.40
CA LYS A 424 12.00 12.75 -18.05
C LYS A 424 13.20 11.94 -18.55
N SER A 425 13.24 10.62 -18.38
CA SER A 425 14.21 9.70 -19.00
C SER A 425 13.60 8.92 -20.18
N SER A 426 14.46 8.22 -20.91
CA SER A 426 14.08 7.21 -21.91
C SER A 426 13.68 5.89 -21.24
N GLU A 427 14.35 5.52 -20.15
CA GLU A 427 14.03 4.34 -19.36
C GLU A 427 12.87 4.61 -18.41
N TYR A 428 11.96 3.63 -18.29
CA TYR A 428 10.84 3.59 -17.33
C TYR A 428 9.94 4.84 -17.32
N ASN A 429 9.60 5.32 -18.51
CA ASN A 429 8.83 6.56 -18.67
C ASN A 429 7.32 6.36 -18.90
N LYS A 430 6.83 5.11 -18.98
CA LYS A 430 5.40 4.78 -19.05
C LYS A 430 4.94 4.18 -17.71
N TRP A 431 3.90 4.74 -17.12
CA TRP A 431 3.37 4.34 -15.81
C TRP A 431 1.85 4.12 -15.87
N ILE A 432 1.38 3.08 -15.18
CA ILE A 432 -0.01 2.90 -14.78
C ILE A 432 -0.06 2.91 -13.26
N ILE A 433 -1.03 3.62 -12.68
CA ILE A 433 -1.29 3.70 -11.25
C ILE A 433 -2.71 3.22 -11.04
N CYS A 434 -2.87 2.06 -10.40
CA CYS A 434 -4.15 1.35 -10.21
C CYS A 434 -4.50 1.22 -8.72
N GLU A 435 -5.70 0.76 -8.42
CA GLU A 435 -6.20 0.73 -7.03
C GLU A 435 -5.63 -0.45 -6.26
N GLY A 436 -5.82 -1.65 -6.80
CA GLY A 436 -5.52 -2.92 -6.17
C GLY A 436 -4.27 -3.61 -6.72
N SER A 437 -3.70 -4.49 -5.87
CA SER A 437 -2.60 -5.37 -6.25
C SER A 437 -3.03 -6.55 -7.15
N ASP A 438 -4.34 -6.78 -7.30
CA ASP A 438 -4.91 -7.74 -8.24
C ASP A 438 -5.08 -7.09 -9.63
N ASP A 439 -5.54 -5.83 -9.71
CA ASP A 439 -5.53 -4.98 -10.93
C ASP A 439 -4.16 -5.00 -11.61
N LYS A 440 -3.09 -4.81 -10.81
CA LYS A 440 -1.70 -4.82 -11.27
C LYS A 440 -1.41 -6.09 -12.06
N LYS A 441 -1.79 -7.26 -11.54
CA LYS A 441 -1.51 -8.56 -12.18
C LYS A 441 -2.30 -8.73 -13.46
N TYR A 442 -3.56 -8.31 -13.51
CA TYR A 442 -4.35 -8.34 -14.74
C TYR A 442 -3.79 -7.39 -15.81
N LEU A 443 -3.40 -6.17 -15.42
CA LEU A 443 -2.73 -5.20 -16.28
C LEU A 443 -1.39 -5.71 -16.82
N GLU A 444 -0.53 -6.25 -15.95
CA GLU A 444 0.76 -6.82 -16.34
C GLU A 444 0.59 -8.06 -17.21
N TYR A 445 -0.38 -8.94 -16.92
CA TYR A 445 -0.73 -10.12 -17.72
C TYR A 445 -0.97 -9.76 -19.18
N TYR A 446 -1.80 -8.74 -19.47
CA TYR A 446 -2.00 -8.31 -20.85
C TYR A 446 -0.80 -7.53 -21.37
N LEU A 447 -0.43 -6.43 -20.71
CA LEU A 447 0.43 -5.41 -21.30
C LEU A 447 1.91 -5.82 -21.40
N LYS A 448 2.41 -6.62 -20.45
CA LYS A 448 3.82 -7.08 -20.43
C LYS A 448 4.05 -8.40 -21.16
N TYR A 449 3.01 -9.00 -21.76
CA TYR A 449 3.19 -10.15 -22.62
C TYR A 449 4.11 -9.85 -23.81
N ASN A 450 3.96 -8.66 -24.42
CA ASN A 450 4.96 -8.15 -25.36
C ASN A 450 6.23 -7.75 -24.59
N SER A 451 7.36 -8.39 -24.90
CA SER A 451 8.66 -8.16 -24.27
C SER A 451 9.15 -6.72 -24.37
N LYS A 452 8.73 -5.96 -25.39
CA LYS A 452 9.07 -4.53 -25.54
C LYS A 452 8.40 -3.66 -24.48
N ASN A 453 7.24 -4.07 -23.96
CA ASN A 453 6.49 -3.35 -22.93
C ASN A 453 6.99 -3.65 -21.50
N GLN A 454 8.06 -4.44 -21.31
CA GLN A 454 8.65 -4.76 -19.99
C GLN A 454 9.10 -3.52 -19.20
N LYS A 455 9.37 -2.40 -19.87
CA LYS A 455 9.73 -1.10 -19.24
C LYS A 455 8.51 -0.32 -18.71
N LEU A 456 7.29 -0.83 -18.88
CA LEU A 456 6.07 -0.31 -18.25
C LEU A 456 6.08 -0.56 -16.73
N ILE A 457 5.79 0.47 -15.94
CA ILE A 457 5.59 0.32 -14.50
C ILE A 457 4.09 0.30 -14.22
N VAL A 458 3.62 -0.72 -13.49
CA VAL A 458 2.25 -0.79 -12.97
C VAL A 458 2.33 -0.72 -11.43
N LEU A 459 1.65 0.27 -10.85
CA LEU A 459 1.77 0.69 -9.46
C LEU A 459 0.41 0.58 -8.75
N PRO A 460 0.19 -0.43 -7.89
CA PRO A 460 -1.00 -0.50 -7.06
C PRO A 460 -0.83 0.43 -5.85
N VAL A 461 -1.80 1.30 -5.57
CA VAL A 461 -1.65 2.34 -4.52
C VAL A 461 -2.73 2.30 -3.43
N SER A 462 -3.42 1.17 -3.29
CA SER A 462 -4.34 0.92 -2.17
C SER A 462 -5.59 1.82 -2.22
N GLY A 463 -6.36 1.70 -3.31
CA GLY A 463 -7.69 2.30 -3.48
C GLY A 463 -7.75 3.67 -4.18
N CYS A 464 -8.94 4.00 -4.69
CA CYS A 464 -9.22 5.16 -5.55
C CYS A 464 -8.75 6.49 -4.94
N GLY A 465 -8.86 6.65 -3.62
CA GLY A 465 -8.43 7.84 -2.89
C GLY A 465 -6.93 8.13 -3.05
N ASN A 466 -6.10 7.10 -3.02
CA ASN A 466 -4.65 7.24 -3.19
C ASN A 466 -4.26 7.43 -4.66
N VAL A 467 -4.96 6.79 -5.60
CA VAL A 467 -4.82 7.06 -7.05
C VAL A 467 -5.07 8.55 -7.33
N ARG A 468 -6.15 9.10 -6.77
CA ARG A 468 -6.53 10.52 -6.88
C ARG A 468 -5.53 11.45 -6.17
N LYS A 469 -5.06 11.09 -4.96
CA LYS A 469 -4.01 11.82 -4.22
C LYS A 469 -2.74 11.95 -5.05
N ILE A 470 -2.26 10.86 -5.64
CA ILE A 470 -1.10 10.85 -6.53
C ILE A 470 -1.37 11.67 -7.80
N TYR A 471 -2.53 11.48 -8.45
CA TYR A 471 -2.91 12.25 -9.62
C TYR A 471 -2.87 13.76 -9.35
N ASN A 472 -3.47 14.23 -8.26
CA ASN A 472 -3.49 15.63 -7.88
C ASN A 472 -2.10 16.20 -7.60
N LEU A 473 -1.23 15.45 -6.92
CA LEU A 473 0.16 15.86 -6.66
C LEU A 473 1.00 15.95 -7.95
N LEU A 474 0.88 14.97 -8.85
CA LEU A 474 1.54 14.99 -10.15
C LEU A 474 1.01 16.13 -11.04
N TYR A 475 -0.32 16.33 -11.05
CA TYR A 475 -0.98 17.41 -11.77
C TYR A 475 -0.48 18.77 -11.30
N ALA A 476 -0.42 19.00 -9.98
CA ALA A 476 0.12 20.22 -9.39
C ALA A 476 1.58 20.45 -9.80
N SER A 477 2.42 19.42 -9.71
CA SER A 477 3.85 19.51 -10.03
C SER A 477 4.14 19.76 -11.53
N LEU A 478 3.20 19.45 -12.42
CA LEU A 478 3.28 19.80 -13.85
C LEU A 478 2.57 21.13 -14.19
N SER A 479 1.99 21.86 -13.23
CA SER A 479 1.38 23.18 -13.49
C SER A 479 2.39 24.31 -13.62
N GLU A 480 3.62 24.12 -13.15
CA GLU A 480 4.65 25.16 -13.15
C GLU A 480 5.26 25.31 -14.56
N LYS A 481 5.38 26.56 -15.02
CA LYS A 481 5.47 26.93 -16.45
C LYS A 481 6.78 26.59 -17.19
N ASP A 482 7.65 25.78 -16.62
CA ASP A 482 8.92 25.42 -17.25
C ASP A 482 8.72 24.31 -18.31
N LYS A 483 9.10 24.64 -19.55
CA LYS A 483 9.01 23.78 -20.75
C LYS A 483 9.97 22.58 -20.69
N ILE A 484 9.73 21.67 -19.76
CA ILE A 484 10.47 20.43 -19.65
C ILE A 484 9.99 19.49 -20.75
N LYS A 485 10.92 19.01 -21.60
CA LYS A 485 10.66 17.94 -22.58
C LYS A 485 10.41 16.61 -21.85
N VAL A 486 9.24 16.45 -21.28
CA VAL A 486 8.73 15.16 -20.79
C VAL A 486 8.47 14.27 -22.00
N LYS A 487 8.96 13.02 -21.94
CA LYS A 487 8.73 12.00 -22.99
C LYS A 487 7.84 10.86 -22.51
N GLY A 488 7.68 10.73 -21.20
CA GLY A 488 6.86 9.73 -20.56
C GLY A 488 5.38 10.05 -20.52
N LYS A 489 4.59 9.04 -20.13
CA LYS A 489 3.14 9.12 -19.91
C LYS A 489 2.73 8.37 -18.65
N ILE A 490 1.70 8.86 -17.99
CA ILE A 490 1.16 8.32 -16.74
C ILE A 490 -0.35 8.15 -16.89
N LEU A 491 -0.85 6.94 -16.66
CA LEU A 491 -2.27 6.64 -16.55
C LEU A 491 -2.61 6.32 -15.10
N CYS A 492 -3.38 7.19 -14.45
CA CYS A 492 -4.10 6.85 -13.23
C CYS A 492 -5.42 6.16 -13.64
N LEU A 493 -5.59 4.91 -13.24
CA LEU A 493 -6.76 4.09 -13.50
C LEU A 493 -7.51 3.86 -12.18
N VAL A 494 -8.82 4.08 -12.18
CA VAL A 494 -9.72 3.77 -11.07
C VAL A 494 -10.85 2.85 -11.54
N ASP A 495 -11.44 2.13 -10.60
CA ASP A 495 -12.71 1.46 -10.79
C ASP A 495 -13.84 2.49 -10.85
N THR A 496 -15.03 2.04 -11.29
CA THR A 496 -16.24 2.86 -11.15
C THR A 496 -16.97 2.46 -9.89
N ASP A 497 -16.88 3.31 -8.87
CA ASP A 497 -17.65 3.21 -7.63
C ASP A 497 -19.11 3.66 -7.79
N LEU A 498 -19.97 3.24 -6.86
CA LEU A 498 -21.35 3.73 -6.74
C LEU A 498 -21.43 5.22 -6.34
N ASN A 499 -20.42 5.72 -5.61
CA ASN A 499 -20.34 7.10 -5.16
C ASN A 499 -19.36 7.89 -6.02
N ILE A 500 -19.88 8.78 -6.88
CA ILE A 500 -19.05 9.69 -7.68
C ILE A 500 -18.43 10.73 -6.75
N THR A 501 -17.16 10.55 -6.39
CA THR A 501 -16.32 11.70 -6.02
C THR A 501 -15.82 12.33 -7.32
N GLY A 502 -16.15 13.61 -7.56
CA GLY A 502 -15.65 14.37 -8.70
C GLY A 502 -14.14 14.62 -8.63
N LEU A 503 -13.59 15.25 -9.67
CA LEU A 503 -12.36 16.04 -9.54
C LEU A 503 -12.73 17.43 -9.02
N ASP A 504 -11.80 18.09 -8.32
CA ASP A 504 -11.97 19.50 -7.92
C ASP A 504 -12.18 20.39 -9.16
N ASN A 505 -12.95 21.46 -9.02
CA ASN A 505 -13.47 22.32 -10.11
C ASN A 505 -12.43 22.97 -11.06
N ASN A 506 -11.12 22.73 -10.89
CA ASN A 506 -10.04 23.24 -11.75
C ASN A 506 -9.07 22.14 -12.25
N ILE A 507 -9.36 20.86 -11.99
CA ILE A 507 -8.51 19.73 -12.35
C ILE A 507 -9.18 18.95 -13.50
N SER A 508 -8.58 18.98 -14.68
CA SER A 508 -9.00 18.13 -15.81
C SER A 508 -8.54 16.69 -15.59
N SER A 509 -9.23 15.71 -16.20
CA SER A 509 -8.81 14.29 -16.23
C SER A 509 -7.72 13.99 -17.28
N ASP A 510 -7.32 14.98 -18.08
CA ASP A 510 -6.15 14.94 -18.96
C ASP A 510 -5.27 16.16 -18.68
N LYS A 511 -3.95 15.98 -18.60
CA LYS A 511 -2.98 17.08 -18.54
C LYS A 511 -1.87 16.89 -19.57
N ASP A 512 -1.73 17.88 -20.46
CA ASP A 512 -0.63 18.03 -21.43
C ASP A 512 -0.32 16.80 -22.30
N LYS A 513 -1.28 15.85 -22.41
CA LYS A 513 -1.09 14.50 -22.97
C LYS A 513 0.01 13.67 -22.28
N ILE A 514 0.40 14.05 -21.06
CA ILE A 514 1.39 13.39 -20.21
C ILE A 514 0.68 12.57 -19.12
N ILE A 515 -0.30 13.15 -18.43
CA ILE A 515 -1.03 12.48 -17.35
C ILE A 515 -2.50 12.33 -17.73
N PHE A 516 -3.05 11.16 -17.48
CA PHE A 516 -4.44 10.81 -17.71
C PHE A 516 -5.02 10.22 -16.42
N LEU A 517 -6.27 10.57 -16.11
CA LEU A 517 -7.10 9.90 -15.11
C LEU A 517 -8.30 9.29 -15.82
N ARG A 518 -8.49 7.98 -15.66
CA ARG A 518 -9.55 7.20 -16.31
C ARG A 518 -10.26 6.32 -15.30
N ARG A 519 -11.55 6.07 -15.55
CA ARG A 519 -12.33 5.01 -14.89
C ARG A 519 -12.71 3.92 -15.87
N LEU A 520 -12.86 2.69 -15.39
CA LEU A 520 -13.43 1.58 -16.15
C LEU A 520 -14.95 1.73 -16.24
N GLN A 521 -15.50 1.80 -17.46
CA GLN A 521 -16.94 1.97 -17.68
C GLN A 521 -17.48 0.87 -18.60
N LEU A 522 -18.64 0.32 -18.26
CA LEU A 522 -19.34 -0.69 -19.07
C LEU A 522 -20.23 -0.05 -20.12
N GLU A 523 -20.04 -0.45 -21.37
CA GLU A 523 -20.84 -0.10 -22.53
C GLU A 523 -21.39 -1.35 -23.22
N SER A 524 -22.62 -1.75 -22.88
CA SER A 524 -23.41 -2.82 -23.53
C SER A 524 -22.82 -4.25 -23.44
N ASN A 525 -21.64 -4.47 -24.02
CA ASN A 525 -20.95 -5.76 -24.13
C ASN A 525 -19.42 -5.61 -24.12
N SER A 526 -18.91 -4.40 -23.92
CA SER A 526 -17.49 -4.02 -23.90
C SER A 526 -17.22 -3.05 -22.75
N THR A 527 -15.94 -2.93 -22.37
CA THR A 527 -15.46 -1.93 -21.42
C THR A 527 -14.70 -0.83 -22.16
N THR A 528 -14.91 0.42 -21.77
CA THR A 528 -14.22 1.63 -22.25
C THR A 528 -13.55 2.39 -21.09
N LEU A 529 -12.58 3.25 -21.39
CA LEU A 529 -11.91 4.11 -20.40
C LEU A 529 -12.46 5.54 -20.45
N GLU A 530 -13.40 5.83 -19.56
CA GLU A 530 -13.99 7.17 -19.47
C GLU A 530 -13.12 8.16 -18.69
N LYS A 531 -13.24 9.44 -19.05
CA LYS A 531 -12.72 10.57 -18.28
C LYS A 531 -13.57 10.79 -17.02
N ILE A 532 -12.92 11.13 -15.90
CA ILE A 532 -13.65 11.53 -14.69
C ILE A 532 -14.22 12.95 -14.88
N GLY A 533 -15.54 13.03 -15.02
CA GLY A 533 -16.33 14.24 -15.27
C GLY A 533 -17.83 13.93 -15.42
N ASN A 534 -18.65 14.94 -15.78
CA ASN A 534 -20.12 14.86 -15.81
C ASN A 534 -20.72 14.09 -17.02
N SER A 535 -20.45 12.80 -17.14
CA SER A 535 -21.40 11.87 -17.79
C SER A 535 -22.59 11.60 -16.84
N PRO A 536 -23.80 11.25 -17.34
CA PRO A 536 -24.97 11.02 -16.48
C PRO A 536 -25.22 9.55 -16.09
N ASN A 537 -24.60 8.58 -16.78
CA ASN A 537 -24.91 7.15 -16.63
C ASN A 537 -23.66 6.34 -16.32
N TYR A 538 -23.64 5.65 -15.18
CA TYR A 538 -22.54 4.80 -14.73
C TYR A 538 -23.02 3.45 -14.22
N TYR A 539 -22.12 2.47 -14.24
CA TYR A 539 -22.35 1.17 -13.62
C TYR A 539 -21.14 0.86 -12.74
N GLN A 540 -21.38 0.37 -11.53
CA GLN A 540 -20.29 -0.09 -10.68
C GLN A 540 -19.50 -1.16 -11.42
N THR A 541 -18.20 -0.95 -11.63
CA THR A 541 -17.36 -1.76 -12.54
C THR A 541 -15.96 -1.87 -11.94
N GLU A 542 -15.54 -3.12 -11.69
CA GLU A 542 -14.20 -3.47 -11.22
C GLU A 542 -13.33 -4.00 -12.39
N VAL A 543 -12.01 -4.08 -12.23
CA VAL A 543 -11.12 -4.72 -13.23
C VAL A 543 -11.57 -6.15 -13.55
N GLU A 544 -11.98 -6.92 -12.54
CA GLU A 544 -12.49 -8.29 -12.65
C GLU A 544 -13.77 -8.41 -13.47
N ASP A 545 -14.53 -7.34 -13.67
CA ASP A 545 -15.72 -7.36 -14.54
C ASP A 545 -15.35 -7.28 -16.03
N CYS A 546 -14.10 -6.90 -16.35
CA CYS A 546 -13.67 -6.44 -17.66
C CYS A 546 -12.69 -7.40 -18.38
N LEU A 547 -12.46 -8.59 -17.83
CA LEU A 547 -11.55 -9.62 -18.32
C LEU A 547 -12.22 -10.52 -19.38
N GLU A 548 -11.44 -11.43 -19.98
CA GLU A 548 -11.97 -12.40 -20.95
C GLU A 548 -12.95 -13.38 -20.28
N SER A 549 -14.20 -13.34 -20.73
CA SER A 549 -15.33 -14.10 -20.15
C SER A 549 -15.06 -15.60 -20.02
N LYS A 550 -14.58 -16.22 -21.12
CA LYS A 550 -14.28 -17.65 -21.20
C LYS A 550 -13.15 -18.05 -20.27
N LYS A 551 -12.08 -17.26 -20.22
CA LYS A 551 -10.91 -17.56 -19.39
C LYS A 551 -11.25 -17.40 -17.90
N PHE A 552 -11.94 -16.32 -17.54
CA PHE A 552 -12.37 -16.06 -16.16
C PHE A 552 -13.27 -17.17 -15.62
N PHE A 553 -14.22 -17.65 -16.43
CA PHE A 553 -15.05 -18.80 -16.06
C PHE A 553 -14.25 -20.09 -15.84
N ASN A 554 -13.24 -20.36 -16.68
CA ASN A 554 -12.36 -21.52 -16.50
C ASN A 554 -11.54 -21.42 -15.19
N SER A 555 -11.00 -20.24 -14.87
CA SER A 555 -10.29 -20.00 -13.61
C SER A 555 -11.18 -20.21 -12.38
N ILE A 556 -12.44 -19.77 -12.45
CA ILE A 556 -13.44 -20.07 -11.41
C ILE A 556 -13.67 -21.58 -11.29
N LYS A 557 -13.84 -22.31 -12.41
CA LYS A 557 -14.04 -23.77 -12.37
C LYS A 557 -12.88 -24.52 -11.74
N GLU A 558 -11.63 -24.17 -12.02
CA GLU A 558 -10.48 -24.87 -11.44
C GLU A 558 -10.33 -24.59 -9.93
N ILE A 559 -10.66 -23.38 -9.45
CA ILE A 559 -10.59 -23.02 -8.02
C ILE A 559 -11.65 -23.74 -7.17
N PHE A 560 -12.84 -23.95 -7.72
CA PHE A 560 -13.95 -24.61 -7.03
C PHE A 560 -14.06 -26.11 -7.34
N LYS A 561 -13.01 -26.69 -7.90
CA LYS A 561 -12.89 -28.13 -8.20
C LYS A 561 -12.74 -28.95 -6.93
N ASN A 562 -13.56 -29.98 -6.75
CA ASN A 562 -13.77 -30.71 -5.49
C ASN A 562 -14.33 -29.85 -4.33
N ASP A 563 -14.88 -28.66 -4.60
CA ASP A 563 -15.57 -27.82 -3.61
C ASP A 563 -17.10 -28.10 -3.63
N LEU A 564 -17.81 -27.70 -2.57
CA LEU A 564 -19.27 -27.84 -2.48
C LEU A 564 -20.02 -27.09 -3.61
N TYR A 565 -19.37 -26.09 -4.22
CA TYR A 565 -19.90 -25.34 -5.36
C TYR A 565 -19.54 -25.91 -6.74
N GLU A 566 -18.76 -27.00 -6.84
CA GLU A 566 -18.47 -27.66 -8.13
C GLU A 566 -19.76 -28.11 -8.83
N GLU A 567 -20.62 -28.84 -8.11
CA GLU A 567 -21.95 -29.26 -8.57
C GLU A 567 -22.86 -28.09 -8.96
N VAL A 568 -22.68 -26.92 -8.31
CA VAL A 568 -23.42 -25.69 -8.62
C VAL A 568 -22.93 -25.13 -9.94
N LEU A 569 -21.61 -24.96 -10.12
CA LEU A 569 -20.99 -24.47 -11.35
C LEU A 569 -21.26 -25.34 -12.57
N ASP A 570 -21.37 -26.65 -12.41
CA ASP A 570 -21.76 -27.57 -13.49
C ASP A 570 -23.24 -27.47 -13.89
N SER A 571 -24.08 -26.79 -13.11
CA SER A 571 -25.43 -26.41 -13.52
C SER A 571 -25.50 -25.12 -14.35
N TYR A 572 -24.37 -24.49 -14.65
CA TYR A 572 -24.29 -23.26 -15.44
C TYR A 572 -23.34 -23.39 -16.63
N ILE A 573 -23.70 -22.73 -17.73
CA ILE A 573 -22.91 -22.61 -18.94
C ILE A 573 -22.52 -21.16 -19.20
N LEU A 574 -21.35 -20.98 -19.82
CA LEU A 574 -20.89 -19.68 -20.28
C LEU A 574 -21.84 -19.14 -21.34
N ASN A 575 -22.32 -17.91 -21.13
CA ASN A 575 -23.05 -17.16 -22.13
C ASN A 575 -22.11 -16.68 -23.24
N GLN A 576 -22.19 -17.31 -24.41
CA GLN A 576 -21.37 -16.93 -25.57
C GLN A 576 -21.64 -15.49 -26.07
N ASP A 577 -22.76 -14.88 -25.68
CA ASP A 577 -23.09 -13.49 -26.01
C ASP A 577 -22.36 -12.44 -25.14
N CYS A 578 -21.48 -12.86 -24.22
CA CYS A 578 -20.76 -12.01 -23.26
C CYS A 578 -19.24 -12.02 -23.52
N ASN A 579 -18.68 -10.84 -23.85
CA ASN A 579 -17.24 -10.63 -24.08
C ASN A 579 -16.53 -10.01 -22.84
N ILE A 580 -17.18 -10.02 -21.69
CA ILE A 580 -16.69 -9.49 -20.42
C ILE A 580 -16.98 -10.50 -19.30
N SER A 581 -16.16 -10.50 -18.26
CA SER A 581 -16.20 -11.43 -17.12
C SER A 581 -17.22 -11.08 -16.03
N ARG A 582 -17.96 -9.96 -16.17
CA ARG A 582 -18.99 -9.55 -15.20
C ARG A 582 -20.05 -10.62 -14.94
N ILE A 583 -20.07 -11.13 -13.71
CA ILE A 583 -21.01 -12.17 -13.26
C ILE A 583 -22.41 -11.60 -13.01
N LYS A 584 -22.48 -10.43 -12.38
CA LYS A 584 -23.74 -9.73 -12.04
C LYS A 584 -24.49 -9.31 -13.32
N GLU A 585 -25.82 -9.34 -13.27
CA GLU A 585 -26.64 -8.96 -14.43
C GLU A 585 -26.36 -7.52 -14.89
N HIS A 586 -26.17 -7.34 -16.19
CA HIS A 586 -26.01 -6.03 -16.82
C HIS A 586 -26.83 -5.96 -18.10
N ARG A 587 -27.76 -5.01 -18.17
CA ARG A 587 -28.64 -4.77 -19.34
C ARG A 587 -29.31 -6.05 -19.89
N GLY A 588 -29.75 -6.95 -19.02
CA GLY A 588 -30.40 -8.22 -19.37
C GLY A 588 -29.44 -9.36 -19.77
N LYS A 589 -28.11 -9.15 -19.67
CA LYS A 589 -27.10 -10.19 -19.89
C LYS A 589 -26.45 -10.62 -18.57
N LYS A 590 -26.16 -11.92 -18.46
CA LYS A 590 -25.36 -12.56 -17.40
C LYS A 590 -24.20 -13.31 -18.06
N LEU A 591 -23.03 -13.36 -17.43
CA LEU A 591 -21.93 -14.23 -17.84
C LEU A 591 -22.36 -15.70 -17.86
N LEU A 592 -23.14 -16.11 -16.86
CA LEU A 592 -23.56 -17.49 -16.65
C LEU A 592 -25.06 -17.63 -16.90
N LYS A 593 -25.41 -18.51 -17.83
CA LYS A 593 -26.79 -18.98 -18.07
C LYS A 593 -26.96 -20.32 -17.37
N PHE A 594 -28.12 -20.56 -16.75
CA PHE A 594 -28.43 -21.89 -16.21
C PHE A 594 -28.51 -22.89 -17.36
N ASP A 595 -27.97 -24.10 -17.17
CA ASP A 595 -28.06 -25.16 -18.16
C ASP A 595 -29.44 -25.82 -18.04
N ASP A 596 -30.39 -25.46 -18.89
CA ASP A 596 -31.75 -26.02 -18.88
C ASP A 596 -31.79 -27.55 -19.16
N VAL A 597 -30.68 -28.15 -19.62
CA VAL A 597 -30.57 -29.58 -19.96
C VAL A 597 -29.92 -30.38 -18.83
N LYS A 598 -28.89 -29.84 -18.16
CA LYS A 598 -28.10 -30.54 -17.13
C LYS A 598 -28.25 -29.95 -15.72
N GLY A 599 -28.73 -28.72 -15.61
CA GLY A 599 -28.80 -27.96 -14.37
C GLY A 599 -29.79 -28.54 -13.37
N LYS A 600 -29.35 -28.66 -12.11
CA LYS A 600 -30.23 -29.11 -11.02
C LYS A 600 -30.91 -27.89 -10.42
N SER A 601 -32.25 -27.82 -10.45
CA SER A 601 -33.02 -26.65 -9.95
C SER A 601 -32.70 -26.27 -8.50
N LYS A 602 -32.34 -27.25 -7.65
CA LYS A 602 -31.83 -27.00 -6.28
C LYS A 602 -30.61 -26.08 -6.20
N HIS A 603 -29.81 -25.98 -7.27
CA HIS A 603 -28.59 -25.16 -7.30
C HIS A 603 -28.85 -23.68 -7.60
N VAL A 604 -30.04 -23.31 -8.08
CA VAL A 604 -30.40 -21.91 -8.35
C VAL A 604 -30.31 -21.06 -7.07
N ASN A 605 -30.84 -21.56 -5.95
CA ASN A 605 -30.76 -20.88 -4.65
C ASN A 605 -29.34 -20.89 -4.05
N MET A 606 -28.51 -21.89 -4.39
CA MET A 606 -27.12 -21.95 -3.94
C MET A 606 -26.21 -20.99 -4.73
N PHE A 607 -26.60 -20.62 -5.96
CA PHE A 607 -25.84 -19.75 -6.83
C PHE A 607 -25.78 -18.29 -6.31
N GLU A 608 -26.79 -17.81 -5.58
CA GLU A 608 -26.72 -16.50 -4.91
C GLU A 608 -25.65 -16.49 -3.80
N ASN A 609 -25.59 -17.55 -2.99
CA ASN A 609 -24.54 -17.72 -1.97
C ASN A 609 -23.15 -17.87 -2.61
N PHE A 610 -23.07 -18.55 -3.75
CA PHE A 610 -21.84 -18.65 -4.54
C PHE A 610 -21.35 -17.29 -5.04
N ILE A 611 -22.23 -16.44 -5.58
CA ILE A 611 -21.89 -15.06 -5.98
C ILE A 611 -21.34 -14.27 -4.78
N LEU A 612 -21.96 -14.38 -3.60
CA LEU A 612 -21.46 -13.72 -2.38
C LEU A 612 -20.06 -14.22 -1.98
N GLN A 613 -19.76 -15.51 -2.16
CA GLN A 613 -18.45 -16.07 -1.87
C GLN A 613 -17.37 -15.61 -2.87
N LEU A 614 -17.72 -15.38 -4.14
CA LEU A 614 -16.81 -14.82 -5.14
C LEU A 614 -16.39 -13.38 -4.81
N GLU A 615 -17.18 -12.65 -4.02
CA GLU A 615 -16.83 -11.31 -3.53
C GLU A 615 -15.82 -11.33 -2.37
N GLU A 616 -15.55 -12.49 -1.75
CA GLU A 616 -14.57 -12.59 -0.67
C GLU A 616 -13.15 -12.29 -1.18
N LYS A 617 -12.44 -11.37 -0.51
CA LYS A 617 -11.08 -10.92 -0.91
C LYS A 617 -10.09 -12.09 -1.10
N ASN A 618 -10.20 -13.14 -0.30
CA ASN A 618 -9.38 -14.35 -0.43
C ASN A 618 -9.69 -15.17 -1.69
N ILE A 619 -10.94 -15.15 -2.16
CA ILE A 619 -11.39 -15.84 -3.37
C ILE A 619 -11.02 -15.03 -4.61
N LYS A 620 -11.27 -13.70 -4.63
CA LYS A 620 -10.77 -12.80 -5.70
C LYS A 620 -9.27 -12.98 -5.94
N GLN A 621 -8.47 -13.05 -4.86
CA GLN A 621 -7.02 -13.28 -4.95
C GLN A 621 -6.64 -14.67 -5.50
N LYS A 622 -7.42 -15.72 -5.25
CA LYS A 622 -7.22 -17.03 -5.91
C LYS A 622 -7.55 -16.93 -7.40
N ILE A 623 -8.67 -16.30 -7.76
CA ILE A 623 -9.12 -16.14 -9.16
C ILE A 623 -8.08 -15.35 -9.96
N CYS A 624 -7.57 -14.25 -9.40
CA CYS A 624 -6.52 -13.45 -10.04
C CYS A 624 -5.24 -14.27 -10.28
N ARG A 625 -4.80 -15.07 -9.29
CA ARG A 625 -3.65 -15.98 -9.48
C ARG A 625 -3.90 -16.97 -10.59
N GLU A 626 -4.97 -17.76 -10.52
CA GLU A 626 -5.32 -18.79 -11.51
C GLU A 626 -5.46 -18.21 -12.93
N TYR A 627 -6.10 -17.05 -13.05
CA TYR A 627 -6.23 -16.34 -14.31
C TYR A 627 -4.87 -15.93 -14.88
N THR A 628 -3.95 -15.46 -14.05
CA THR A 628 -2.65 -14.93 -14.50
C THR A 628 -1.54 -15.97 -14.62
N LEU A 629 -1.77 -17.23 -14.21
CA LEU A 629 -0.78 -18.33 -14.25
C LEU A 629 -0.15 -18.58 -15.63
N THR A 630 -0.96 -18.56 -16.69
CA THR A 630 -0.50 -18.86 -18.07
C THR A 630 -1.11 -17.88 -19.06
N TYR A 631 -0.31 -17.40 -20.03
CA TYR A 631 -0.81 -16.56 -21.10
C TYR A 631 -1.42 -17.40 -22.22
N ASN A 632 -2.74 -17.42 -22.26
CA ASN A 632 -3.58 -18.12 -23.23
C ASN A 632 -4.79 -17.25 -23.60
N SER A 633 -4.55 -15.94 -23.69
CA SER A 633 -5.54 -14.95 -24.13
C SER A 633 -6.01 -15.27 -25.55
N THR A 634 -7.28 -15.01 -25.83
CA THR A 634 -7.93 -15.28 -27.11
C THR A 634 -8.23 -14.01 -27.93
N TYR A 635 -7.83 -12.82 -27.48
CA TYR A 635 -8.78 -11.87 -26.92
C TYR A 635 -8.18 -10.70 -26.14
N ILE A 636 -7.63 -9.64 -26.77
CA ILE A 636 -7.29 -8.41 -26.04
C ILE A 636 -8.57 -7.60 -25.76
N PRO A 637 -8.94 -7.33 -24.49
CA PRO A 637 -10.11 -6.51 -24.17
C PRO A 637 -9.98 -5.07 -24.69
N ASN A 638 -11.09 -4.46 -25.13
CA ASN A 638 -11.07 -3.10 -25.69
C ASN A 638 -10.44 -2.05 -24.76
N TRP A 639 -10.72 -2.12 -23.45
CA TRP A 639 -10.12 -1.21 -22.46
C TRP A 639 -8.59 -1.32 -22.38
N ILE A 640 -8.01 -2.51 -22.61
CA ILE A 640 -6.55 -2.70 -22.73
C ILE A 640 -6.03 -2.01 -24.00
N GLN A 641 -6.72 -2.14 -25.13
CA GLN A 641 -6.36 -1.46 -26.38
C GLN A 641 -6.38 0.07 -26.21
N GLU A 642 -7.32 0.61 -25.43
CA GLU A 642 -7.34 2.02 -25.05
C GLU A 642 -6.14 2.42 -24.18
N ILE A 643 -5.66 1.56 -23.25
CA ILE A 643 -4.41 1.81 -22.52
C ILE A 643 -3.21 1.86 -23.46
N ILE A 644 -3.08 0.90 -24.39
CA ILE A 644 -1.99 0.84 -25.38
C ILE A 644 -1.93 2.15 -26.18
N ASN A 645 -3.09 2.60 -26.69
CA ASN A 645 -3.22 3.85 -27.43
C ASN A 645 -2.92 5.10 -26.58
N LEU A 646 -3.45 5.18 -25.35
CA LEU A 646 -3.21 6.31 -24.45
C LEU A 646 -1.73 6.45 -24.09
N LEU A 647 -1.09 5.34 -23.73
CA LEU A 647 0.30 5.31 -23.28
C LEU A 647 1.32 5.22 -24.42
N GLU A 648 0.92 4.97 -25.68
CA GLU A 648 1.84 4.66 -26.79
C GLU A 648 2.73 3.46 -26.44
N LEU A 649 2.10 2.34 -26.09
CA LEU A 649 2.78 1.05 -25.92
C LEU A 649 2.87 0.34 -27.28
N GLU A 650 3.76 -0.65 -27.39
CA GLU A 650 3.75 -1.51 -28.57
C GLU A 650 2.55 -2.46 -28.55
N GLU A 651 1.96 -2.69 -29.73
CA GLU A 651 0.81 -3.57 -29.91
C GLU A 651 1.14 -5.00 -29.48
N ILE A 652 0.13 -5.77 -29.09
CA ILE A 652 0.28 -7.12 -28.57
C ILE A 652 -0.27 -8.09 -29.62
N GLU A 653 0.58 -8.99 -30.11
CA GLU A 653 0.15 -10.10 -30.96
C GLU A 653 -0.40 -11.25 -30.10
N ILE A 654 -1.57 -11.76 -30.47
CA ILE A 654 -2.20 -12.91 -29.78
C ILE A 654 -1.65 -14.20 -30.40
N PRO A 655 -1.13 -15.15 -29.60
CA PRO A 655 -0.62 -16.41 -30.14
C PRO A 655 -1.71 -17.22 -30.86
N ASN A 656 -1.46 -17.60 -32.11
CA ASN A 656 -2.29 -18.57 -32.81
C ASN A 656 -2.10 -19.97 -32.18
N ASN A 657 -3.21 -20.67 -31.92
CA ASN A 657 -3.28 -21.91 -31.11
C ASN A 657 -2.50 -23.14 -31.64
N ASP A 658 -1.73 -23.04 -32.72
CA ASP A 658 -1.06 -24.17 -33.38
C ASP A 658 0.45 -24.31 -33.05
N THR A 659 1.03 -23.41 -32.23
CA THR A 659 2.42 -23.57 -31.75
C THR A 659 2.46 -24.22 -30.37
N ASN A 660 3.21 -25.33 -30.28
CA ASN A 660 3.34 -26.19 -29.10
C ASN A 660 3.46 -25.43 -27.77
N ILE A 661 2.77 -25.96 -26.76
CA ILE A 661 2.83 -25.52 -25.36
C ILE A 661 4.26 -25.70 -24.85
N ALA A 662 5.07 -24.64 -24.93
CA ALA A 662 6.26 -24.51 -24.12
C ALA A 662 5.80 -24.20 -22.69
N ASN A 663 6.18 -25.05 -21.74
CA ASN A 663 6.04 -24.75 -20.31
C ASN A 663 6.97 -23.58 -19.98
N PHE A 664 6.44 -22.36 -20.03
CA PHE A 664 7.15 -21.17 -19.58
C PHE A 664 7.28 -21.19 -18.06
N ASN A 665 8.36 -21.81 -17.60
CA ASN A 665 9.11 -21.21 -16.50
C ASN A 665 9.40 -19.75 -16.85
N ILE A 666 9.42 -18.88 -15.84
CA ILE A 666 9.84 -17.50 -16.01
C ILE A 666 11.36 -17.47 -16.20
N GLU A 667 11.81 -17.75 -17.43
CA GLU A 667 13.15 -17.39 -17.89
C GLU A 667 13.16 -15.90 -18.22
N LEU A 668 13.61 -15.11 -17.23
CA LEU A 668 13.90 -13.68 -17.38
C LEU A 668 15.29 -13.50 -18.01
N ASP A 669 15.39 -13.59 -19.32
CA ASP A 669 16.56 -13.12 -20.08
C ASP A 669 16.13 -12.39 -21.35
N ASP A 670 16.33 -11.07 -21.35
CA ASP A 670 17.13 -10.33 -22.35
C ASP A 670 16.97 -8.82 -22.14
N ILE A 671 17.89 -8.23 -21.36
CA ILE A 671 18.11 -6.79 -21.38
C ILE A 671 19.27 -6.55 -22.35
N SER A 672 18.97 -5.83 -23.43
CA SER A 672 19.92 -5.38 -24.45
C SER A 672 21.21 -4.83 -23.84
N LEU A 673 22.34 -5.43 -24.22
CA LEU A 673 23.67 -4.88 -23.99
C LEU A 673 23.79 -3.53 -24.71
N GLU A 674 23.86 -2.43 -23.97
CA GLU A 674 24.51 -1.21 -24.49
C GLU A 674 26.02 -1.47 -24.52
N GLU A 675 26.65 -1.10 -25.64
CA GLU A 675 28.03 -1.45 -25.96
C GLU A 675 29.03 -0.98 -24.90
N ILE A 676 29.76 -1.94 -24.33
CA ILE A 676 31.02 -1.68 -23.61
C ILE A 676 32.15 -2.09 -24.55
N ASP A 677 32.85 -1.09 -25.09
CA ASP A 677 34.14 -1.27 -25.78
C ASP A 677 35.12 -2.07 -24.89
N ILE A 678 35.36 -3.33 -25.25
CA ILE A 678 36.50 -4.11 -24.76
C ILE A 678 37.52 -4.17 -25.89
N PRO A 679 38.76 -3.67 -25.71
CA PRO A 679 39.76 -3.70 -26.78
C PRO A 679 40.24 -5.12 -27.08
N ALA A 680 40.55 -5.34 -28.35
CA ALA A 680 40.85 -6.61 -29.00
C ALA A 680 41.69 -7.63 -28.19
N LEU A 681 41.28 -8.89 -28.29
CA LEU A 681 42.11 -10.07 -28.09
C LEU A 681 42.05 -10.89 -29.38
N ASP A 682 43.10 -10.77 -30.19
CA ASP A 682 43.24 -11.48 -31.45
C ASP A 682 43.44 -13.00 -31.27
N ASN A 683 43.15 -13.74 -32.34
CA ASN A 683 43.49 -15.15 -32.59
C ASN A 683 42.71 -16.22 -31.80
N LEU A 684 41.59 -16.68 -32.39
CA LEU A 684 41.48 -18.07 -32.87
C LEU A 684 40.38 -18.19 -33.94
N SER A 685 40.49 -19.19 -34.81
CA SER A 685 40.01 -19.14 -36.20
C SER A 685 39.17 -20.35 -36.62
N LEU A 686 38.39 -20.18 -37.70
CA LEU A 686 37.82 -21.22 -38.60
C LEU A 686 36.65 -22.04 -37.99
N GLU A 687 35.57 -22.43 -38.70
CA GLU A 687 35.06 -22.25 -40.09
C GLU A 687 33.61 -22.84 -40.10
N ILE A 688 32.59 -22.37 -40.84
CA ILE A 688 32.15 -22.88 -42.17
C ILE A 688 30.79 -22.23 -42.60
N ASN A 689 30.73 -21.81 -43.87
CA ASN A 689 29.60 -21.63 -44.82
C ASN A 689 28.24 -20.99 -44.45
N LEU A 690 27.97 -19.87 -45.14
CA LEU A 690 26.65 -19.40 -45.61
C LEU A 690 26.48 -19.74 -47.11
N PRO A 691 25.25 -19.96 -47.61
CA PRO A 691 24.91 -19.80 -49.02
C PRO A 691 23.93 -18.64 -49.30
N ASP A 692 24.22 -17.94 -50.41
CA ASP A 692 23.33 -17.19 -51.30
C ASP A 692 22.44 -16.04 -50.79
N LEU A 693 22.98 -14.82 -50.93
CA LEU A 693 22.24 -13.59 -51.21
C LEU A 693 21.85 -13.53 -52.70
N ASN A 694 20.59 -13.22 -53.01
CA ASN A 694 20.19 -12.68 -54.32
C ASN A 694 18.85 -11.91 -54.23
N ASN A 695 18.91 -10.64 -53.83
CA ASN A 695 18.53 -9.52 -54.70
C ASN A 695 18.59 -8.18 -53.97
N ILE A 696 19.12 -7.18 -54.67
CA ILE A 696 19.30 -5.79 -54.22
C ILE A 696 18.28 -4.91 -54.93
N ALA A 697 17.75 -3.91 -54.22
CA ALA A 697 17.41 -2.61 -54.80
C ALA A 697 17.63 -1.52 -53.74
N LEU A 698 18.57 -0.62 -54.01
CA LEU A 698 18.87 0.60 -53.24
C LEU A 698 18.51 1.83 -54.10
N GLU A 699 18.79 3.02 -53.56
CA GLU A 699 18.73 4.39 -54.14
C GLU A 699 17.51 5.22 -53.67
N GLU A 700 17.66 6.46 -53.19
CA GLU A 700 18.88 7.25 -52.95
C GLU A 700 18.69 8.32 -51.84
N ILE A 701 19.78 8.98 -51.43
CA ILE A 701 19.84 10.02 -50.39
C ILE A 701 19.90 11.40 -51.05
N ASP A 702 19.35 12.43 -50.42
CA ASP A 702 19.70 13.82 -50.78
C ASP A 702 19.77 14.76 -49.55
N ILE A 703 20.85 15.55 -49.45
CA ILE A 703 21.09 16.63 -48.48
C ILE A 703 21.98 17.68 -49.17
N PRO A 704 21.50 18.92 -49.36
CA PRO A 704 22.17 20.13 -48.82
C PRO A 704 21.17 21.27 -48.47
N ASP A 705 21.47 22.41 -47.84
CA ASP A 705 22.68 22.99 -47.22
C ASP A 705 22.27 23.98 -46.09
N LEU A 706 23.23 24.54 -45.34
CA LEU A 706 23.05 25.59 -44.33
C LEU A 706 23.27 27.01 -44.91
N GLY A 707 22.47 28.01 -44.50
CA GLY A 707 22.74 29.42 -44.88
C GLY A 707 21.89 30.53 -44.23
N ASN A 708 22.45 31.17 -43.20
CA ASN A 708 22.35 32.59 -42.81
C ASN A 708 21.00 33.35 -42.66
N LEU A 709 20.82 33.96 -41.47
CA LEU A 709 20.28 35.32 -41.14
C LEU A 709 19.00 35.84 -41.87
N HIS A 710 18.03 36.54 -41.27
CA HIS A 710 18.07 37.54 -40.17
C HIS A 710 16.65 37.78 -39.59
N LEU A 711 16.55 38.46 -38.43
CA LEU A 711 15.29 39.01 -37.90
C LEU A 711 14.87 40.30 -38.63
N GLU A 712 13.56 40.50 -38.86
CA GLU A 712 12.92 41.83 -38.77
C GLU A 712 11.39 41.76 -38.60
N MET A 713 10.81 42.69 -37.83
CA MET A 713 9.37 42.92 -37.69
C MET A 713 8.90 43.96 -38.70
N ASN A 714 7.65 43.89 -39.17
CA ASN A 714 6.92 45.08 -39.64
C ASN A 714 5.40 44.93 -39.50
N ILE A 715 4.76 46.01 -39.03
CA ILE A 715 3.31 46.28 -39.09
C ILE A 715 3.18 47.66 -39.76
N PRO A 716 2.27 47.81 -40.72
CA PRO A 716 1.32 48.94 -40.64
C PRO A 716 -0.15 48.50 -40.87
N ASP A 717 -1.08 49.03 -40.09
CA ASP A 717 -2.01 50.14 -40.47
C ASP A 717 -2.48 50.20 -41.94
N LEU A 718 -3.73 50.49 -42.34
CA LEU A 718 -5.02 50.90 -41.73
C LEU A 718 -6.14 50.48 -42.77
N ASP A 719 -7.46 50.74 -42.71
CA ASP A 719 -8.28 51.70 -41.96
C ASP A 719 -9.80 51.31 -41.91
N ASN A 720 -10.58 52.00 -41.07
CA ASN A 720 -12.00 52.39 -41.19
C ASN A 720 -13.10 51.48 -41.80
N LEU A 721 -14.04 51.03 -40.94
CA LEU A 721 -15.42 51.55 -40.97
C LEU A 721 -16.15 51.34 -39.62
N SER A 722 -16.44 52.44 -38.92
CA SER A 722 -17.24 52.48 -37.69
C SER A 722 -18.58 53.17 -37.95
N LEU A 723 -19.62 52.73 -37.23
CA LEU A 723 -20.87 53.46 -37.04
C LEU A 723 -21.51 52.99 -35.73
N GLU A 724 -21.33 53.79 -34.68
CA GLU A 724 -22.05 53.65 -33.40
C GLU A 724 -23.42 54.34 -33.49
N ILE A 725 -24.38 53.88 -32.67
CA ILE A 725 -25.27 54.68 -31.82
C ILE A 725 -25.94 53.73 -30.79
N ASP A 726 -26.22 54.25 -29.60
CA ASP A 726 -26.34 53.52 -28.32
C ASP A 726 -27.65 52.77 -27.99
N LEU A 727 -27.48 51.70 -27.17
CA LEU A 727 -28.20 51.24 -25.95
C LEU A 727 -29.71 51.58 -25.74
N PRO A 728 -30.52 50.69 -25.09
CA PRO A 728 -30.14 49.99 -23.84
C PRO A 728 -30.63 48.53 -23.63
N GLU A 729 -30.18 47.99 -22.49
CA GLU A 729 -30.68 46.86 -21.67
C GLU A 729 -31.84 45.99 -22.19
N LEU A 730 -31.62 44.67 -22.26
CA LEU A 730 -32.54 43.67 -21.69
C LEU A 730 -31.89 42.27 -21.59
N ASP A 731 -32.02 41.66 -20.41
CA ASP A 731 -31.57 40.30 -20.10
C ASP A 731 -32.44 39.21 -20.77
N ASN A 732 -31.89 37.98 -20.78
CA ASN A 732 -32.56 36.69 -20.94
C ASN A 732 -33.17 36.35 -22.32
N LEU A 733 -32.47 35.47 -23.04
CA LEU A 733 -33.08 34.54 -23.99
C LEU A 733 -32.31 33.20 -23.96
N HIS A 734 -32.72 32.32 -23.04
CA HIS A 734 -32.39 30.90 -23.11
C HIS A 734 -33.24 30.25 -24.21
N LEU A 735 -32.61 29.51 -25.10
CA LEU A 735 -33.30 28.63 -26.05
C LEU A 735 -33.74 27.35 -25.33
N GLU A 736 -35.02 27.28 -24.96
CA GLU A 736 -35.64 26.04 -24.48
C GLU A 736 -35.88 25.07 -25.64
N LYS A 737 -35.54 23.79 -25.42
CA LYS A 737 -36.12 22.69 -26.18
C LYS A 737 -37.49 22.40 -25.57
N ILE A 738 -38.54 22.48 -26.38
CA ILE A 738 -39.90 22.10 -26.00
C ILE A 738 -40.02 20.58 -26.16
N ASP A 739 -40.27 19.86 -25.06
CA ASP A 739 -40.74 18.47 -25.10
C ASP A 739 -42.26 18.47 -25.28
N ILE A 740 -42.71 17.90 -26.40
CA ILE A 740 -44.09 18.04 -26.90
C ILE A 740 -45.10 17.17 -26.12
N ASP A 741 -44.63 16.24 -25.28
CA ASP A 741 -45.49 15.32 -24.53
C ASP A 741 -46.06 15.91 -23.21
N GLU A 742 -45.43 16.93 -22.60
CA GLU A 742 -45.96 17.52 -21.34
C GLU A 742 -47.18 18.44 -21.56
N GLU A 743 -47.22 19.22 -22.64
CA GLU A 743 -48.34 20.15 -22.91
C GLU A 743 -49.67 19.42 -23.21
N LEU A 744 -49.61 18.20 -23.76
CA LEU A 744 -50.80 17.39 -24.07
C LEU A 744 -51.45 16.79 -22.80
N GLU A 745 -50.68 16.54 -21.74
CA GLU A 745 -51.25 16.15 -20.43
C GLU A 745 -51.80 17.36 -19.65
N GLU A 746 -51.17 18.54 -19.71
CA GLU A 746 -51.68 19.74 -19.03
C GLU A 746 -53.10 20.13 -19.51
N LEU A 747 -53.39 19.97 -20.82
CA LEU A 747 -54.68 20.30 -21.43
C LEU A 747 -55.85 19.37 -21.06
N PHE A 748 -55.59 18.10 -20.68
CA PHE A 748 -56.66 17.14 -20.40
C PHE A 748 -57.19 17.16 -18.95
N PHE A 749 -56.43 17.70 -17.99
CA PHE A 749 -56.77 17.62 -16.56
C PHE A 749 -57.41 18.89 -15.94
N GLU A 750 -57.28 20.06 -16.57
CA GLU A 750 -57.81 21.34 -16.05
C GLU A 750 -59.33 21.38 -15.80
N LYS A 751 -60.09 20.37 -16.27
CA LYS A 751 -61.56 20.34 -16.20
C LYS A 751 -62.16 19.18 -15.40
N SER A 752 -61.40 18.55 -14.51
CA SER A 752 -62.02 17.73 -13.46
C SER A 752 -62.68 18.62 -12.39
N GLU A 753 -64.01 18.50 -12.26
CA GLU A 753 -64.81 19.23 -11.27
C GLU A 753 -64.34 18.94 -9.83
N GLU A 754 -63.80 17.74 -9.63
CA GLU A 754 -63.25 17.25 -8.37
C GLU A 754 -61.93 17.94 -7.96
N TYR A 755 -60.98 18.13 -8.89
CA TYR A 755 -59.74 18.89 -8.62
C TYR A 755 -60.06 20.35 -8.27
N SER A 756 -60.94 20.99 -9.05
CA SER A 756 -61.39 22.36 -8.80
C SER A 756 -62.08 22.53 -7.45
N LYS A 757 -62.82 21.51 -6.98
CA LYS A 757 -63.42 21.49 -5.64
C LYS A 757 -62.35 21.36 -4.54
N ILE A 758 -61.30 20.59 -4.77
CA ILE A 758 -60.23 20.35 -3.80
C ILE A 758 -59.30 21.54 -3.64
N ILE A 759 -58.94 22.23 -4.73
CA ILE A 759 -58.18 23.49 -4.63
C ILE A 759 -58.95 24.51 -3.78
N LYS A 760 -60.26 24.67 -4.03
CA LYS A 760 -61.14 25.55 -3.22
C LYS A 760 -61.20 25.17 -1.74
N ILE A 761 -61.01 23.90 -1.38
CA ILE A 761 -60.94 23.45 0.03
C ILE A 761 -59.55 23.73 0.61
N LEU A 762 -58.48 23.46 -0.16
CA LEU A 762 -57.09 23.69 0.25
C LEU A 762 -56.76 25.18 0.46
N ASP A 763 -57.43 26.08 -0.26
CA ASP A 763 -57.33 27.54 -0.10
C ASP A 763 -58.13 28.09 1.11
N MET A 764 -58.89 27.27 1.86
CA MET A 764 -59.63 27.74 3.04
C MET A 764 -58.74 27.85 4.28
N ASP A 765 -58.78 29.00 4.97
CA ASP A 765 -58.10 29.23 6.26
C ASP A 765 -58.45 28.19 7.35
N LYS A 766 -59.62 27.57 7.27
CA LYS A 766 -60.08 26.51 8.19
C LYS A 766 -60.84 25.41 7.45
N ILE A 767 -60.17 24.28 7.25
CA ILE A 767 -60.75 23.07 6.65
C ILE A 767 -61.48 22.27 7.73
N ASN A 768 -62.74 21.89 7.50
CA ASN A 768 -63.51 21.04 8.43
C ASN A 768 -63.10 19.56 8.29
N VAL A 769 -63.51 18.71 9.24
CA VAL A 769 -63.05 17.31 9.31
C VAL A 769 -63.47 16.48 8.08
N PHE A 770 -64.69 16.66 7.56
CA PHE A 770 -65.18 15.90 6.42
C PHE A 770 -64.49 16.28 5.11
N ASP A 771 -64.30 17.59 4.88
CA ASP A 771 -63.56 18.09 3.72
C ASP A 771 -62.07 17.70 3.79
N LEU A 772 -61.51 17.60 5.00
CA LEU A 772 -60.13 17.15 5.21
C LEU A 772 -59.93 15.68 4.85
N ASP A 773 -60.85 14.79 5.25
CA ASP A 773 -60.79 13.37 4.90
C ASP A 773 -60.93 13.17 3.38
N PHE A 774 -61.77 13.97 2.71
CA PHE A 774 -61.91 14.00 1.26
C PHE A 774 -60.60 14.44 0.56
N VAL A 775 -59.99 15.55 1.01
CA VAL A 775 -58.68 16.03 0.52
C VAL A 775 -57.58 14.98 0.72
N MET A 776 -57.49 14.37 1.91
CA MET A 776 -56.48 13.35 2.22
C MET A 776 -56.63 12.10 1.36
N LYS A 777 -57.87 11.67 1.09
CA LYS A 777 -58.16 10.56 0.18
C LYS A 777 -57.68 10.89 -1.24
N TYR A 778 -58.03 12.06 -1.76
CA TYR A 778 -57.65 12.47 -3.11
C TYR A 778 -56.14 12.59 -3.30
N ILE A 779 -55.40 13.13 -2.32
CA ILE A 779 -53.93 13.21 -2.37
C ILE A 779 -53.30 11.82 -2.46
N ARG A 780 -53.84 10.82 -1.74
CA ARG A 780 -53.38 9.42 -1.82
C ARG A 780 -53.66 8.78 -3.17
N GLU A 781 -54.86 9.01 -3.72
CA GLU A 781 -55.29 8.45 -5.02
C GLU A 781 -54.61 9.12 -6.22
N ASN A 782 -54.26 10.40 -6.12
CA ASN A 782 -53.71 11.22 -7.22
C ASN A 782 -52.23 11.60 -7.05
N LYS A 783 -51.47 10.84 -6.26
CA LYS A 783 -50.06 11.15 -5.89
C LYS A 783 -49.09 11.39 -7.07
N PHE A 784 -49.43 10.91 -8.26
CA PHE A 784 -48.62 11.09 -9.48
C PHE A 784 -49.02 12.32 -10.31
N ASN A 785 -50.21 12.90 -10.11
CA ASN A 785 -50.77 13.98 -10.92
C ASN A 785 -49.90 15.26 -10.91
N ILE A 786 -49.56 15.75 -12.11
CA ILE A 786 -48.63 16.87 -12.32
C ILE A 786 -49.18 18.18 -11.75
N GLN A 787 -50.44 18.52 -12.02
CA GLN A 787 -51.05 19.76 -11.53
C GLN A 787 -51.17 19.78 -9.99
N LEU A 788 -51.52 18.65 -9.37
CA LEU A 788 -51.53 18.50 -7.92
C LEU A 788 -50.12 18.70 -7.33
N LYS A 789 -49.08 18.10 -7.91
CA LYS A 789 -47.68 18.34 -7.51
C LYS A 789 -47.29 19.82 -7.65
N LYS A 790 -47.63 20.46 -8.77
CA LYS A 790 -47.37 21.89 -9.06
C LYS A 790 -47.99 22.80 -8.00
N TYR A 791 -49.27 22.54 -7.65
CA TYR A 791 -49.99 23.27 -6.59
C TYR A 791 -49.42 23.00 -5.19
N LEU A 792 -49.21 21.74 -4.81
CA LEU A 792 -48.67 21.36 -3.50
C LEU A 792 -47.26 21.93 -3.30
N SER A 793 -46.41 21.95 -4.33
CA SER A 793 -45.07 22.54 -4.28
C SER A 793 -45.14 24.05 -4.03
N LYS A 794 -45.98 24.76 -4.78
CA LYS A 794 -46.15 26.22 -4.67
C LYS A 794 -46.71 26.65 -3.31
N ASN A 795 -47.61 25.86 -2.73
CA ASN A 795 -48.34 26.21 -1.50
C ASN A 795 -47.85 25.50 -0.24
N LEU A 796 -46.75 24.73 -0.29
CA LEU A 796 -46.35 23.82 0.78
C LEU A 796 -46.23 24.49 2.16
N ILE A 797 -45.66 25.71 2.23
CA ILE A 797 -45.54 26.48 3.47
C ILE A 797 -46.92 26.84 4.06
N ASN A 798 -47.88 27.27 3.24
CA ASN A 798 -49.24 27.55 3.72
C ASN A 798 -49.98 26.28 4.14
N LEU A 799 -49.85 25.20 3.37
CA LEU A 799 -50.42 23.89 3.70
C LEU A 799 -49.83 23.31 4.98
N SER A 800 -48.60 23.70 5.35
CA SER A 800 -47.94 23.23 6.57
C SER A 800 -48.67 23.62 7.86
N LYS A 801 -49.49 24.67 7.83
CA LYS A 801 -50.44 25.04 8.90
C LYS A 801 -51.36 23.87 9.31
N ASN A 802 -51.63 22.93 8.39
CA ASN A 802 -52.41 21.74 8.66
C ASN A 802 -51.54 20.49 8.70
N ASN A 803 -51.15 20.08 9.92
CA ASN A 803 -50.30 18.91 10.17
C ASN A 803 -50.85 17.63 9.51
N ARG A 804 -52.17 17.43 9.39
CA ARG A 804 -52.74 16.23 8.73
C ARG A 804 -52.46 16.19 7.23
N ILE A 805 -52.45 17.34 6.55
CA ILE A 805 -52.10 17.42 5.12
C ILE A 805 -50.62 17.08 4.92
N ILE A 806 -49.73 17.63 5.75
CA ILE A 806 -48.29 17.31 5.72
C ILE A 806 -48.03 15.83 6.06
N ASN A 807 -48.78 15.22 7.00
CA ASN A 807 -48.71 13.78 7.25
C ASN A 807 -48.95 12.99 5.96
N VAL A 808 -50.05 13.28 5.25
CA VAL A 808 -50.39 12.55 4.03
C VAL A 808 -49.38 12.78 2.91
N ILE A 809 -48.82 13.99 2.77
CA ILE A 809 -47.74 14.25 1.79
C ILE A 809 -46.48 13.43 2.10
N VAL A 810 -46.08 13.32 3.37
CA VAL A 810 -44.96 12.47 3.80
C VAL A 810 -45.26 10.98 3.57
N GLU A 811 -46.42 10.49 4.04
CA GLU A 811 -46.87 9.10 3.89
C GLU A 811 -46.92 8.64 2.43
N THR A 812 -47.40 9.51 1.53
CA THR A 812 -47.55 9.20 0.10
C THR A 812 -46.24 9.27 -0.68
N LYS A 813 -45.16 9.81 -0.07
CA LYS A 813 -43.86 10.10 -0.70
C LYS A 813 -44.00 10.86 -2.04
N ILE A 814 -44.90 11.85 -2.09
CA ILE A 814 -45.09 12.70 -3.29
C ILE A 814 -43.84 13.55 -3.52
N GLN A 815 -43.32 13.50 -4.74
CA GLN A 815 -42.23 14.38 -5.18
C GLN A 815 -42.74 15.80 -5.43
N LEU A 816 -42.17 16.77 -4.73
CA LEU A 816 -42.49 18.19 -4.78
C LEU A 816 -41.25 19.04 -5.12
N ASN A 817 -41.47 20.19 -5.76
CA ASN A 817 -40.41 21.16 -6.01
C ASN A 817 -40.27 22.11 -4.80
N PHE A 818 -39.57 21.65 -3.77
CA PHE A 818 -39.24 22.42 -2.58
C PHE A 818 -37.80 22.13 -2.12
N THR A 819 -36.97 23.16 -1.95
CA THR A 819 -35.51 23.02 -1.73
C THR A 819 -35.06 23.34 -0.30
N ILE A 820 -33.80 23.04 0.02
CA ILE A 820 -33.17 23.47 1.28
C ILE A 820 -33.10 24.99 1.37
N ILE A 821 -32.89 25.70 0.26
CA ILE A 821 -32.89 27.17 0.24
C ILE A 821 -34.28 27.72 0.60
N ASP A 822 -35.35 27.08 0.13
CA ASP A 822 -36.73 27.48 0.47
C ASP A 822 -37.07 27.17 1.93
N LEU A 823 -36.53 26.08 2.48
CA LEU A 823 -36.60 25.76 3.91
C LEU A 823 -35.90 26.84 4.76
N ILE A 824 -34.70 27.27 4.38
CA ILE A 824 -33.93 28.31 5.08
C ILE A 824 -34.64 29.67 5.02
N LYS A 825 -35.14 30.07 3.84
CA LYS A 825 -35.90 31.31 3.65
C LYS A 825 -37.16 31.41 4.53
N ASN A 826 -37.71 30.27 4.96
CA ASN A 826 -38.91 30.19 5.78
C ASN A 826 -38.62 29.73 7.22
N MET A 827 -37.35 29.75 7.68
CA MET A 827 -36.96 29.27 9.01
C MET A 827 -37.77 29.94 10.12
N ASP A 828 -37.90 31.28 10.11
CA ASP A 828 -38.57 32.02 11.18
C ASP A 828 -40.00 31.51 11.43
N TYR A 829 -40.76 31.29 10.35
CA TYR A 829 -42.10 30.70 10.41
C TYR A 829 -42.08 29.24 10.91
N LEU A 830 -41.15 28.42 10.42
CA LEU A 830 -41.04 27.02 10.82
C LEU A 830 -40.55 26.85 12.28
N THR A 831 -39.92 27.87 12.86
CA THR A 831 -39.44 27.81 14.26
C THR A 831 -40.54 27.78 15.32
N GLU A 832 -41.77 28.14 14.95
CA GLU A 832 -42.94 28.05 15.83
C GLU A 832 -43.40 26.59 16.04
N ASN A 833 -43.03 25.66 15.15
CA ASN A 833 -43.43 24.26 15.24
C ASN A 833 -42.35 23.28 14.73
N PRO A 834 -41.46 22.79 15.62
CA PRO A 834 -40.39 21.87 15.24
C PRO A 834 -40.86 20.58 14.57
N THR A 835 -42.07 20.09 14.90
CA THR A 835 -42.63 18.87 14.29
C THR A 835 -42.95 19.06 12.81
N ILE A 836 -43.37 20.27 12.41
CA ILE A 836 -43.57 20.62 11.00
C ILE A 836 -42.21 20.69 10.29
N PHE A 837 -41.21 21.31 10.90
CA PHE A 837 -39.87 21.43 10.32
C PHE A 837 -39.25 20.06 9.96
N TYR A 838 -39.33 19.07 10.86
CA TYR A 838 -38.81 17.72 10.57
C TYR A 838 -39.51 17.04 9.40
N ARG A 839 -40.82 17.28 9.24
CA ARG A 839 -41.60 16.74 8.12
C ARG A 839 -41.27 17.45 6.81
N MET A 840 -41.03 18.76 6.85
CA MET A 840 -40.55 19.53 5.69
C MET A 840 -39.16 19.06 5.26
N LEU A 841 -38.26 18.75 6.20
CA LEU A 841 -36.99 18.08 5.90
C LEU A 841 -37.21 16.73 5.21
N ILE A 842 -38.05 15.84 5.75
CA ILE A 842 -38.33 14.54 5.12
C ILE A 842 -38.89 14.71 3.70
N ILE A 843 -39.75 15.71 3.45
CA ILE A 843 -40.24 16.05 2.10
C ILE A 843 -39.07 16.43 1.17
N VAL A 844 -38.20 17.36 1.58
CA VAL A 844 -37.02 17.78 0.79
C VAL A 844 -36.16 16.59 0.37
N PHE A 845 -35.88 15.66 1.29
CA PHE A 845 -35.03 14.50 1.01
C PHE A 845 -35.76 13.39 0.22
N ASN A 846 -37.08 13.28 0.30
CA ASN A 846 -37.86 12.40 -0.57
C ASN A 846 -37.86 12.85 -2.04
N ASN A 847 -37.60 14.15 -2.30
CA ASN A 847 -37.63 14.70 -3.66
C ASN A 847 -36.37 14.36 -4.48
N LYS A 848 -35.25 13.98 -3.85
CA LYS A 848 -33.94 13.52 -4.42
C LYS A 848 -33.25 14.32 -5.54
N ILE A 849 -33.90 15.31 -6.16
CA ILE A 849 -33.40 16.03 -7.35
C ILE A 849 -32.57 17.29 -6.99
N ASN A 850 -32.71 17.80 -5.76
CA ASN A 850 -32.27 19.16 -5.38
C ASN A 850 -31.23 19.25 -4.26
N ILE A 851 -30.57 18.15 -3.86
CA ILE A 851 -29.53 18.17 -2.82
C ILE A 851 -28.16 18.07 -3.49
N LYS A 852 -27.40 19.15 -3.46
CA LYS A 852 -26.04 19.24 -4.02
C LYS A 852 -25.03 19.43 -2.89
N ASP A 853 -23.76 19.07 -3.13
CA ASP A 853 -22.67 19.36 -2.19
C ASP A 853 -22.54 20.86 -1.88
N THR A 854 -23.05 21.73 -2.78
CA THR A 854 -23.16 23.18 -2.55
C THR A 854 -24.04 23.51 -1.34
N ASP A 855 -25.10 22.75 -1.06
CA ASP A 855 -26.00 22.99 0.07
C ASP A 855 -25.36 22.61 1.41
N LEU A 856 -24.65 21.48 1.45
CA LEU A 856 -23.86 21.07 2.61
C LEU A 856 -22.73 22.08 2.87
N ASN A 857 -22.02 22.51 1.83
CA ASN A 857 -20.99 23.55 1.96
C ASN A 857 -21.56 24.91 2.37
N TYR A 858 -22.77 25.27 1.93
CA TYR A 858 -23.46 26.48 2.35
C TYR A 858 -23.83 26.44 3.84
N ILE A 859 -24.41 25.33 4.31
CA ILE A 859 -24.71 25.11 5.73
C ILE A 859 -23.43 25.08 6.58
N ILE A 860 -22.35 24.43 6.12
CA ILE A 860 -21.05 24.44 6.82
C ILE A 860 -20.47 25.87 6.91
N ARG A 861 -20.65 26.71 5.89
CA ARG A 861 -20.25 28.13 5.95
C ARG A 861 -21.07 28.92 6.96
N ILE A 862 -22.38 28.70 7.04
CA ILE A 862 -23.23 29.30 8.08
C ILE A 862 -22.80 28.82 9.46
N LEU A 863 -22.62 27.51 9.64
CA LEU A 863 -22.16 26.88 10.89
C LEU A 863 -20.73 27.27 11.31
N ASN A 864 -19.90 27.84 10.42
CA ASN A 864 -18.59 28.40 10.76
C ASN A 864 -18.60 29.95 10.79
N SER A 865 -19.76 30.57 10.61
CA SER A 865 -19.88 32.04 10.60
C SER A 865 -19.97 32.61 12.02
N LYS A 866 -19.64 33.90 12.15
CA LYS A 866 -19.95 34.67 13.37
C LYS A 866 -21.45 34.99 13.51
N GLU A 867 -22.29 34.62 12.55
CA GLU A 867 -23.74 34.89 12.57
C GLU A 867 -24.47 33.91 13.50
N LEU A 868 -23.98 32.67 13.64
CA LEU A 868 -24.49 31.69 14.61
C LEU A 868 -24.52 32.23 16.06
N GLN A 869 -23.59 33.12 16.40
CA GLN A 869 -23.51 33.78 17.72
C GLN A 869 -24.57 34.86 17.95
N LYS A 870 -25.30 35.28 16.90
CA LYS A 870 -26.37 36.29 16.94
C LYS A 870 -27.78 35.70 16.80
N ASN A 871 -27.88 34.49 16.26
CA ASN A 871 -29.13 33.77 16.05
C ASN A 871 -29.80 33.32 17.36
N SER A 872 -31.11 33.02 17.28
CA SER A 872 -31.85 32.42 18.38
C SER A 872 -31.53 30.93 18.54
N ALA A 873 -31.89 30.38 19.71
CA ALA A 873 -31.79 28.96 20.02
C ALA A 873 -32.38 28.05 18.96
N ASN A 874 -33.65 28.29 18.62
CA ASN A 874 -34.41 27.43 17.72
C ASN A 874 -33.80 27.49 16.31
N VAL A 875 -33.41 28.69 15.85
CA VAL A 875 -32.75 28.88 14.54
C VAL A 875 -31.44 28.08 14.45
N ASN A 876 -30.61 28.13 15.50
CA ASN A 876 -29.36 27.37 15.52
C ASN A 876 -29.58 25.86 15.60
N GLU A 877 -30.58 25.41 16.37
CA GLU A 877 -31.03 24.02 16.40
C GLU A 877 -31.35 23.52 14.98
N PHE A 878 -32.12 24.29 14.21
CA PHE A 878 -32.46 23.93 12.83
C PHE A 878 -31.26 23.90 11.88
N TYR A 879 -30.27 24.78 12.02
CA TYR A 879 -29.04 24.68 11.21
C TYR A 879 -28.24 23.39 11.48
N PHE A 880 -28.11 22.96 12.74
CA PHE A 880 -27.47 21.68 13.07
C PHE A 880 -28.27 20.48 12.56
N LEU A 881 -29.60 20.55 12.59
CA LEU A 881 -30.47 19.49 12.09
C LEU A 881 -30.49 19.40 10.56
N ILE A 882 -30.43 20.53 9.82
CA ILE A 882 -30.22 20.52 8.36
C ILE A 882 -28.86 19.91 8.03
N TYR A 883 -27.81 20.29 8.76
CA TYR A 883 -26.47 19.70 8.59
C TYR A 883 -26.48 18.18 8.81
N ALA A 884 -27.11 17.70 9.89
CA ALA A 884 -27.23 16.28 10.17
C ALA A 884 -28.00 15.54 9.05
N ALA A 885 -29.13 16.09 8.58
CA ALA A 885 -29.88 15.54 7.47
C ALA A 885 -29.06 15.48 6.17
N LEU A 886 -28.34 16.57 5.84
CA LEU A 886 -27.44 16.64 4.68
C LEU A 886 -26.28 15.65 4.74
N LYS A 887 -25.71 15.40 5.91
CA LYS A 887 -24.68 14.36 6.12
C LYS A 887 -25.24 12.93 6.00
N ILE A 888 -26.47 12.70 6.44
CA ILE A 888 -27.15 11.40 6.29
C ILE A 888 -27.49 11.13 4.82
N ASN A 889 -27.98 12.14 4.08
CA ASN A 889 -28.33 12.08 2.65
C ASN A 889 -29.17 10.84 2.22
N ASN A 890 -30.05 10.37 3.11
CA ASN A 890 -30.92 9.22 2.88
C ASN A 890 -32.24 9.45 3.62
N SER A 891 -33.37 9.55 2.90
CA SER A 891 -34.64 9.91 3.50
C SER A 891 -35.18 8.89 4.52
N GLU A 892 -34.87 7.59 4.37
CA GLU A 892 -35.31 6.55 5.31
C GLU A 892 -34.46 6.52 6.59
N GLU A 893 -33.17 6.88 6.50
CA GLU A 893 -32.30 7.07 7.66
C GLU A 893 -32.66 8.35 8.42
N ILE A 894 -32.98 9.42 7.69
CA ILE A 894 -33.51 10.68 8.24
C ILE A 894 -34.84 10.41 8.95
N GLU A 895 -35.79 9.71 8.33
CA GLU A 895 -37.09 9.40 8.95
C GLU A 895 -36.92 8.63 10.27
N LYS A 896 -36.00 7.66 10.35
CA LYS A 896 -35.68 6.93 11.60
C LYS A 896 -35.15 7.82 12.73
N ILE A 897 -34.34 8.84 12.41
CA ILE A 897 -33.78 9.76 13.41
C ILE A 897 -34.80 10.85 13.78
N PHE A 898 -35.37 11.52 12.79
CA PHE A 898 -36.17 12.72 12.95
C PHE A 898 -37.64 12.48 13.34
N THR A 899 -38.08 11.21 13.38
CA THR A 899 -39.33 10.83 14.07
C THR A 899 -39.13 10.60 15.57
N ASN A 900 -37.88 10.50 16.05
CA ASN A 900 -37.55 10.23 17.46
C ASN A 900 -36.98 11.48 18.15
N GLN A 901 -37.84 12.19 18.90
CA GLN A 901 -37.49 13.42 19.61
C GLN A 901 -36.29 13.25 20.57
N LEU A 902 -36.05 12.05 21.13
CA LEU A 902 -34.88 11.81 21.97
C LEU A 902 -33.58 11.90 21.16
N LEU A 903 -33.52 11.30 19.98
CA LEU A 903 -32.33 11.32 19.13
C LEU A 903 -32.02 12.73 18.63
N ILE A 904 -33.05 13.49 18.26
CA ILE A 904 -32.94 14.92 17.92
C ILE A 904 -32.30 15.70 19.08
N ASN A 905 -32.85 15.56 20.30
CA ASN A 905 -32.32 16.22 21.49
C ASN A 905 -30.86 15.82 21.78
N LEU A 906 -30.48 14.55 21.53
CA LEU A 906 -29.12 14.07 21.72
C LEU A 906 -28.15 14.66 20.68
N ILE A 907 -28.53 14.70 19.40
CA ILE A 907 -27.76 15.31 18.31
C ILE A 907 -27.49 16.80 18.62
N ASN A 908 -28.54 17.54 18.99
CA ASN A 908 -28.43 18.96 19.33
C ASN A 908 -27.59 19.20 20.58
N SER A 909 -27.66 18.30 21.58
CA SER A 909 -26.80 18.37 22.77
C SER A 909 -25.32 18.14 22.43
N ILE A 910 -25.01 17.19 21.53
CA ILE A 910 -23.64 16.94 21.07
C ILE A 910 -23.09 18.16 20.32
N PHE A 911 -23.84 18.69 19.34
CA PHE A 911 -23.42 19.91 18.63
C PHE A 911 -23.20 21.09 19.58
N THR A 912 -24.11 21.31 20.55
CA THR A 912 -23.96 22.36 21.57
C THR A 912 -22.64 22.25 22.34
N ILE A 913 -22.26 21.02 22.74
CA ILE A 913 -21.05 20.79 23.53
C ILE A 913 -19.79 20.91 22.66
N ILE A 914 -19.80 20.36 21.43
CA ILE A 914 -18.70 20.54 20.48
C ILE A 914 -18.46 22.04 20.23
N TYR A 915 -19.50 22.79 19.89
CA TYR A 915 -19.40 24.20 19.53
C TYR A 915 -18.90 25.08 20.69
N PHE A 916 -19.33 24.79 21.93
CA PHE A 916 -18.77 25.42 23.12
C PHE A 916 -17.28 25.08 23.31
N GLY A 917 -16.92 23.80 23.09
CA GLY A 917 -15.56 23.29 23.19
C GLY A 917 -14.56 23.99 22.27
N TYR A 918 -15.01 24.46 21.10
CA TYR A 918 -14.21 25.24 20.16
C TYR A 918 -14.18 26.75 20.49
N TYR A 919 -15.34 27.41 20.64
CA TYR A 919 -15.38 28.88 20.69
C TYR A 919 -15.34 29.53 22.09
N ASN A 920 -15.22 28.74 23.18
CA ASN A 920 -15.27 29.19 24.58
C ASN A 920 -16.53 29.99 24.96
N LYS A 921 -17.58 29.95 24.14
CA LYS A 921 -18.79 30.77 24.27
C LYS A 921 -20.04 29.92 24.16
N TYR A 922 -21.04 30.31 24.94
CA TYR A 922 -22.35 29.71 24.90
C TYR A 922 -23.14 30.26 23.72
N ILE A 923 -23.54 29.38 22.79
CA ILE A 923 -24.71 29.66 21.96
C ILE A 923 -25.92 29.28 22.81
N LEU A 924 -26.84 30.22 23.01
CA LEU A 924 -28.14 29.95 23.61
C LEU A 924 -28.87 28.92 22.75
N ILE A 925 -28.98 27.67 23.21
CA ILE A 925 -29.75 26.59 22.56
C ILE A 925 -30.65 25.95 23.62
N GLY A 926 -31.97 26.02 23.40
CA GLY A 926 -33.04 25.20 23.98
C GLY A 926 -33.31 25.27 25.50
N TYR A 927 -32.29 25.45 26.33
CA TYR A 927 -32.40 25.26 27.78
C TYR A 927 -31.60 26.32 28.57
N GLN A 928 -32.10 26.68 29.76
CA GLN A 928 -31.41 27.59 30.69
C GLN A 928 -30.21 26.89 31.36
N LEU A 929 -29.09 26.85 30.65
CA LEU A 929 -27.94 26.03 30.99
C LEU A 929 -26.96 26.79 31.90
N LYS A 930 -27.02 26.52 33.21
CA LYS A 930 -26.09 27.11 34.20
C LYS A 930 -24.70 26.45 34.19
N ASN A 931 -24.53 25.25 33.63
CA ASN A 931 -23.27 24.51 33.60
C ASN A 931 -23.30 23.34 32.58
N LEU A 932 -22.35 23.24 31.65
CA LEU A 932 -22.23 22.11 30.69
C LEU A 932 -22.10 20.74 31.37
N VAL A 933 -21.43 20.70 32.52
CA VAL A 933 -21.33 19.48 33.33
C VAL A 933 -22.73 19.00 33.76
N ALA A 934 -23.69 19.91 33.94
CA ALA A 934 -25.08 19.55 34.24
C ALA A 934 -25.82 18.96 33.01
N LEU A 935 -25.56 19.44 31.79
CA LEU A 935 -26.10 18.84 30.55
C LEU A 935 -25.58 17.40 30.38
N SER A 936 -24.26 17.22 30.44
CA SER A 936 -23.63 15.88 30.36
C SER A 936 -24.14 14.94 31.45
N ASN A 937 -24.31 15.45 32.68
CA ASN A 937 -24.91 14.73 33.79
C ASN A 937 -26.39 14.37 33.60
N SER A 938 -27.14 15.17 32.83
CA SER A 938 -28.55 14.91 32.50
C SER A 938 -28.67 13.81 31.43
N ILE A 939 -27.80 13.84 30.42
CA ILE A 939 -27.73 12.78 29.39
C ILE A 939 -27.40 11.43 30.04
N LEU A 940 -26.36 11.36 30.88
CA LEU A 940 -25.99 10.13 31.61
C LEU A 940 -27.05 9.63 32.60
N ASN A 941 -27.87 10.52 33.17
CA ASN A 941 -28.92 10.14 34.14
C ASN A 941 -30.20 9.59 33.48
N THR A 942 -30.44 9.91 32.21
CA THR A 942 -31.73 9.64 31.57
C THR A 942 -31.72 8.24 30.98
N LYS A 943 -32.49 7.31 31.56
CA LYS A 943 -32.53 5.89 31.14
C LYS A 943 -32.80 5.69 29.64
N SER A 944 -33.54 6.58 28.99
CA SER A 944 -33.80 6.49 27.54
C SER A 944 -32.60 6.85 26.65
N PHE A 945 -31.56 7.51 27.19
CA PHE A 945 -30.30 7.75 26.48
C PHE A 945 -29.27 6.64 26.69
N GLN A 946 -29.51 5.71 27.63
CA GLN A 946 -28.56 4.69 28.04
C GLN A 946 -27.99 3.83 26.88
N PRO A 947 -28.77 3.45 25.83
CA PRO A 947 -28.23 2.74 24.66
C PRO A 947 -27.26 3.55 23.78
N TYR A 948 -27.31 4.89 23.88
CA TYR A 948 -26.60 5.84 23.00
C TYR A 948 -25.43 6.56 23.69
N ILE A 949 -25.16 6.28 24.97
CA ILE A 949 -24.10 6.97 25.73
C ILE A 949 -22.72 6.74 25.12
N ASN A 950 -22.41 5.55 24.59
CA ASN A 950 -21.11 5.31 23.97
C ASN A 950 -20.87 6.16 22.71
N ILE A 951 -21.91 6.42 21.92
CA ILE A 951 -21.88 7.34 20.78
C ILE A 951 -21.55 8.77 21.25
N TYR A 952 -22.27 9.22 22.27
CA TYR A 952 -22.06 10.53 22.89
C TYR A 952 -20.61 10.71 23.38
N ILE A 953 -20.06 9.71 24.07
CA ILE A 953 -18.66 9.74 24.55
C ILE A 953 -17.65 9.67 23.38
N HIS A 954 -17.93 8.89 22.33
CA HIS A 954 -17.09 8.85 21.12
C HIS A 954 -16.99 10.23 20.46
N ALA A 955 -18.13 10.90 20.23
CA ALA A 955 -18.16 12.25 19.67
C ALA A 955 -17.39 13.26 20.53
N LEU A 956 -17.56 13.24 21.87
CA LEU A 956 -16.81 14.13 22.76
C LEU A 956 -15.28 13.90 22.70
N LYS A 957 -14.84 12.66 22.54
CA LYS A 957 -13.40 12.31 22.40
C LYS A 957 -12.85 12.73 21.04
N GLN A 958 -13.55 12.40 19.95
CA GLN A 958 -13.19 12.76 18.57
C GLN A 958 -12.95 14.27 18.43
N TYR A 959 -13.79 15.08 19.08
CA TYR A 959 -13.70 16.55 19.04
C TYR A 959 -12.85 17.18 20.14
N LYS A 960 -12.08 16.38 20.91
CA LYS A 960 -11.21 16.84 22.03
C LYS A 960 -11.95 17.68 23.10
N VAL A 961 -13.27 17.56 23.20
CA VAL A 961 -14.08 18.28 24.20
C VAL A 961 -14.23 17.48 25.49
N PHE A 962 -13.95 16.17 25.45
CA PHE A 962 -14.00 15.29 26.61
C PHE A 962 -13.10 15.77 27.76
N ASP A 963 -11.82 16.04 27.49
CA ASP A 963 -10.86 16.47 28.52
C ASP A 963 -11.25 17.83 29.12
N ARG A 964 -11.71 18.73 28.26
CA ARG A 964 -12.23 20.04 28.68
C ARG A 964 -13.48 19.95 29.55
N LEU A 965 -14.34 18.95 29.30
CA LEU A 965 -15.49 18.69 30.17
C LEU A 965 -15.04 18.16 31.55
N LEU A 966 -13.95 17.38 31.61
CA LEU A 966 -13.34 16.93 32.87
C LEU A 966 -12.72 18.10 33.66
N GLU A 967 -12.06 19.05 33.00
CA GLU A 967 -11.56 20.29 33.63
C GLU A 967 -12.68 21.12 34.28
N LEU A 968 -13.86 21.16 33.64
CA LEU A 968 -15.03 21.88 34.15
C LEU A 968 -15.77 21.11 35.27
N ASP A 969 -15.65 19.78 35.33
CA ASP A 969 -16.26 18.92 36.34
C ASP A 969 -15.47 18.92 37.67
N LYS A 970 -15.32 20.11 38.27
CA LYS A 970 -14.60 20.33 39.53
C LYS A 970 -15.08 19.43 40.69
N ASN A 971 -16.34 19.00 40.65
CA ASN A 971 -16.96 18.14 41.66
C ASN A 971 -16.90 16.64 41.30
N LYS A 972 -16.24 16.26 40.20
CA LYS A 972 -16.11 14.88 39.68
C LYS A 972 -17.45 14.16 39.46
N THR A 973 -18.52 14.92 39.23
CA THR A 973 -19.90 14.41 39.11
C THR A 973 -20.14 13.66 37.81
N PHE A 974 -19.57 14.13 36.69
CA PHE A 974 -19.69 13.50 35.39
C PHE A 974 -18.80 12.25 35.32
N ILE A 975 -17.53 12.34 35.75
CA ILE A 975 -16.62 11.19 35.68
C ILE A 975 -17.07 10.02 36.57
N ASN A 976 -17.60 10.30 37.76
CA ASN A 976 -18.14 9.25 38.65
C ASN A 976 -19.36 8.54 38.03
N LYS A 977 -20.25 9.28 37.33
CA LYS A 977 -21.38 8.67 36.62
C LYS A 977 -20.97 7.89 35.39
N LEU A 978 -19.97 8.38 34.66
CA LEU A 978 -19.42 7.68 33.50
C LEU A 978 -18.79 6.34 33.92
N SER A 979 -18.07 6.31 35.05
CA SER A 979 -17.56 5.07 35.65
C SER A 979 -18.69 4.10 35.99
N ASN A 980 -19.75 4.59 36.65
CA ASN A 980 -20.92 3.77 36.97
C ASN A 980 -21.64 3.22 35.74
N TYR A 981 -21.65 3.93 34.61
CA TYR A 981 -22.23 3.43 33.36
C TYR A 981 -21.44 2.22 32.80
N TYR A 982 -20.12 2.28 32.77
CA TYR A 982 -19.29 1.17 32.27
C TYR A 982 -19.35 -0.08 33.17
N HIS A 983 -19.69 0.05 34.44
CA HIS A 983 -19.93 -1.08 35.35
C HIS A 983 -21.29 -1.79 35.16
N LEU A 984 -22.20 -1.28 34.31
CA LEU A 984 -23.58 -1.77 34.18
C LEU A 984 -23.87 -2.56 32.89
N GLU A 985 -22.83 -2.91 32.10
CA GLU A 985 -22.90 -3.77 30.89
C GLU A 985 -24.13 -3.54 29.98
N VAL A 986 -24.39 -2.28 29.64
CA VAL A 986 -25.57 -1.92 28.85
C VAL A 986 -25.38 -2.32 27.39
N LYS A 987 -26.30 -3.12 26.84
CA LYS A 987 -26.35 -3.45 25.41
C LYS A 987 -26.53 -2.18 24.57
N GLN A 988 -25.68 -2.02 23.55
CA GLN A 988 -25.75 -0.90 22.60
C GLN A 988 -26.75 -1.17 21.46
N ASP A 989 -27.21 -0.11 20.80
CA ASP A 989 -27.90 -0.20 19.52
C ASP A 989 -26.94 0.18 18.38
N HIS A 990 -26.43 -0.84 17.69
CA HIS A 990 -25.46 -0.69 16.60
C HIS A 990 -25.99 0.12 15.40
N THR A 991 -27.31 0.20 15.22
CA THR A 991 -27.95 0.92 14.11
C THR A 991 -27.61 2.42 14.13
N TYR A 992 -27.57 3.01 15.32
CA TYR A 992 -27.33 4.44 15.48
C TYR A 992 -25.84 4.80 15.54
N ASN A 993 -24.96 3.86 15.90
CA ASN A 993 -23.50 4.07 15.83
C ASN A 993 -23.08 4.48 14.40
N TYR A 994 -23.59 3.78 13.38
CA TYR A 994 -23.34 4.11 11.97
C TYR A 994 -23.85 5.51 11.61
N LEU A 995 -25.10 5.82 11.94
CA LEU A 995 -25.72 7.11 11.57
C LEU A 995 -25.07 8.30 12.28
N PHE A 996 -24.73 8.18 13.56
CA PHE A 996 -24.03 9.25 14.28
C PHE A 996 -22.59 9.42 13.79
N ASN A 997 -21.87 8.34 13.47
CA ASN A 997 -20.58 8.47 12.78
C ASN A 997 -20.76 9.20 11.45
N LYS A 998 -21.81 8.92 10.66
CA LYS A 998 -22.10 9.62 9.40
C LYS A 998 -22.38 11.11 9.58
N ILE A 999 -23.10 11.51 10.64
CA ILE A 999 -23.35 12.93 11.01
C ILE A 999 -22.06 13.64 11.46
N PHE A 1000 -21.32 12.99 12.37
CA PHE A 1000 -20.22 13.60 13.11
C PHE A 1000 -18.83 13.26 12.56
N ASN A 1001 -18.69 12.51 11.47
CA ASN A 1001 -17.40 12.38 10.78
C ASN A 1001 -17.14 13.62 9.91
N ASP A 1002 -15.91 14.13 9.97
CA ASP A 1002 -15.46 15.36 9.29
C ASP A 1002 -16.24 16.64 9.63
N PHE A 1003 -16.90 16.73 10.79
CA PHE A 1003 -17.50 17.99 11.28
C PHE A 1003 -16.42 18.94 11.81
N LYS A 1004 -15.63 19.53 10.90
CA LYS A 1004 -14.58 20.49 11.26
C LYS A 1004 -15.17 21.89 11.42
N ILE A 1005 -15.09 22.38 12.66
CA ILE A 1005 -15.28 23.81 12.97
C ILE A 1005 -13.95 24.53 12.67
N ASN A 1006 -14.01 25.63 11.91
CA ASN A 1006 -12.86 26.47 11.54
C ASN A 1006 -12.67 27.67 12.50
#